data_AF-A0A662LL09-F1
#
_entry.id   AF-A0A662LL09-F1
#
_cell.length_a   1.000
_cell.length_b   1.000
_cell.length_c   1.000
_cell.angle_alpha   90.00
_cell.angle_beta   90.00
_cell.angle_gamma   90.00
#
_symmetry.space_group_name_H-M   'P 1'
#
loop_
_entity.id
_entity.type
_entity.pdbx_description
1 polymer ?
#
loop_
_entity_poly.entity_id
_entity_poly.type
_entity_poly.pdbx_seq_one_letter_code
_entity_poly.pdbx_strand_id
1 'polypeptide(L)'
;MKKIATYYKLFLVLLLLIFGSFSQISIGTNETLDQSKEVLYQSDDTFEENPVSIDERNYYAIIVGIDEFDNNSNFNNTNTALSFYNQLIKGHNWIEENVKLLLNEDATKNNIKSSIIDWLNNLEKQDDVVLFYLNGKTEKLSFQQKSLGNTYSIPFDVSDNDFSEDKITDKEFDSWFDTLDSHHLSIILDTSYASYMSSLKQYSRTILTATGSFFPKKETSINYNGKSILTHFLIKGLDGYADENNNGIIDINELFSFSKISSYDFSIQQMKFNILNPSIHPQIPKIYNRHLNTLDLYTLPFGWKQLTDNGFGKQSNYGTRGMEIFNGDLYIGTQNNMMSFSQKQKLEYNSFIVASAFPDFYALFGDLTHLPIRFGLHLMTFVSQGCEIWKYNYSTDSLHIVVGKNSDSDMNAGFGSRFNAAASVMKEFEGYLYVGTWNTPIGSLINPDRKGCELWRTSDGISWEQVVGHIAPFIQGGFGNPDNTGAWSIEIFNDCLYVGTMNWDFSKDGGCEVWRSFDGLHWEQVVDHGFREFMSEQELEKEAINTYAWTMEEYNNELYMGTFNSRLWHNNEKGTGCQLWKTMDGVNWQKVALPNGMNSDSKDGFGEAENYGIRSLVKYNDDLYVGVGSSFFHDHGCEIWRYDGTDWYPVISDEVAGVQETDVNYDGFGNSMNKYIWSMTVTKDNTLWVGTGNGQVYLPFIYDGENDHRFIDTETHGFEIWSFNGEEWSPVIKNDIGLKPNGLGDASNLGARSMIEYPKNSGNIVIGTFKLFNPLPGESMEGCELWLRYIL
;
A
#
# COMPACT_ATOMS: atom_id res chain seq x y z
N MET A 1 -25.74 -25.75 27.88
CA MET A 1 -25.00 -26.19 29.09
C MET A 1 -23.78 -27.07 28.82
N LYS A 2 -23.85 -28.24 28.16
CA LYS A 2 -22.64 -29.07 27.88
C LYS A 2 -21.62 -28.36 26.96
N LYS A 3 -22.07 -27.62 25.95
CA LYS A 3 -21.20 -26.78 25.10
C LYS A 3 -20.54 -25.64 25.88
N ILE A 4 -21.31 -24.91 26.70
CA ILE A 4 -20.83 -23.85 27.61
C ILE A 4 -19.74 -24.37 28.57
N ALA A 5 -19.90 -25.57 29.13
CA ALA A 5 -18.89 -26.18 30.00
C ALA A 5 -17.58 -26.58 29.27
N THR A 6 -17.66 -26.89 27.97
CA THR A 6 -16.48 -27.13 27.12
C THR A 6 -15.75 -25.82 26.81
N TYR A 7 -16.50 -24.74 26.51
CA TYR A 7 -15.93 -23.40 26.29
C TYR A 7 -15.32 -22.80 27.56
N TYR A 8 -15.96 -23.00 28.72
CA TYR A 8 -15.42 -22.60 30.03
C TYR A 8 -14.12 -23.35 30.37
N LYS A 9 -14.03 -24.65 30.01
CA LYS A 9 -12.80 -25.43 30.15
C LYS A 9 -11.71 -24.95 29.19
N LEU A 10 -12.05 -24.56 27.96
CA LEU A 10 -11.08 -24.01 27.00
C LEU A 10 -10.54 -22.66 27.46
N PHE A 11 -11.41 -21.77 27.94
CA PHE A 11 -11.06 -20.47 28.52
C PHE A 11 -10.21 -20.62 29.79
N LEU A 12 -10.55 -21.57 30.69
CA LEU A 12 -9.73 -21.89 31.86
C LEU A 12 -8.39 -22.54 31.49
N VAL A 13 -8.32 -23.35 30.43
CA VAL A 13 -7.06 -23.93 29.93
C VAL A 13 -6.16 -22.84 29.33
N LEU A 14 -6.74 -21.90 28.57
CA LEU A 14 -6.04 -20.69 28.07
C LEU A 14 -5.53 -19.83 29.23
N LEU A 15 -6.35 -19.58 30.28
CA LEU A 15 -5.95 -18.89 31.50
C LEU A 15 -4.87 -19.65 32.30
N LEU A 16 -4.97 -20.97 32.43
CA LEU A 16 -3.99 -21.80 33.14
C LEU A 16 -2.65 -21.91 32.40
N LEU A 17 -2.67 -21.85 31.07
CA LEU A 17 -1.44 -21.76 30.25
C LEU A 17 -0.74 -20.40 30.40
N ILE A 18 -1.50 -19.32 30.67
CA ILE A 18 -0.98 -17.97 30.91
C ILE A 18 -0.42 -17.81 32.34
N PHE A 19 -1.08 -18.39 33.36
CA PHE A 19 -0.71 -18.19 34.77
C PHE A 19 0.09 -19.33 35.42
N GLY A 20 0.18 -20.51 34.79
CA GLY A 20 0.79 -21.73 35.36
C GLY A 20 2.32 -21.74 35.48
N SER A 21 3.01 -20.65 35.12
CA SER A 21 4.48 -20.59 35.08
C SER A 21 5.08 -19.55 36.04
N PHE A 22 4.35 -19.13 37.07
CA PHE A 22 4.89 -18.29 38.15
C PHE A 22 5.25 -19.13 39.39
N SER A 23 6.13 -20.12 39.24
CA SER A 23 6.80 -20.72 40.39
C SER A 23 8.11 -21.37 39.99
N GLN A 24 9.18 -20.57 39.99
CA GLN A 24 10.53 -20.87 40.50
C GLN A 24 11.52 -19.89 39.87
N ILE A 25 11.84 -18.83 40.60
CA ILE A 25 13.05 -18.04 40.36
C ILE A 25 14.03 -18.42 41.46
N SER A 26 15.03 -19.23 41.11
CA SER A 26 16.25 -19.38 41.88
C SER A 26 17.25 -18.36 41.35
N ILE A 27 17.70 -17.47 42.23
CA ILE A 27 18.74 -16.47 41.95
C ILE A 27 20.08 -17.21 41.77
N GLY A 28 20.70 -17.04 40.61
CA GLY A 28 22.08 -17.42 40.32
C GLY A 28 22.86 -16.19 39.86
N THR A 29 23.81 -15.77 40.68
CA THR A 29 24.69 -14.61 40.47
C THR A 29 25.90 -14.93 39.61
N ASN A 30 26.38 -13.88 38.92
CA ASN A 30 27.72 -13.62 38.38
C ASN A 30 28.15 -14.32 37.07
N GLU A 31 28.51 -13.49 36.08
CA GLU A 31 29.87 -13.38 35.50
C GLU A 31 29.89 -12.18 34.52
N THR A 32 30.48 -11.05 34.94
CA THR A 32 31.74 -10.44 34.45
C THR A 32 31.69 -9.86 33.04
N LEU A 33 31.82 -8.52 33.00
CA LEU A 33 32.14 -7.71 31.84
C LEU A 33 33.48 -8.13 31.22
N ASP A 34 33.54 -8.13 29.89
CA ASP A 34 34.79 -7.86 29.18
C ASP A 34 34.60 -6.69 28.21
N GLN A 35 35.57 -5.77 28.27
CA GLN A 35 35.63 -4.53 27.52
C GLN A 35 36.54 -4.70 26.30
N SER A 36 36.34 -3.80 25.34
CA SER A 36 37.29 -3.33 24.32
C SER A 36 37.32 -4.09 22.98
N LYS A 37 36.93 -3.37 21.92
CA LYS A 37 37.89 -2.77 20.98
C LYS A 37 37.19 -1.74 20.09
N GLU A 38 37.49 -0.47 20.33
CA GLU A 38 37.39 0.60 19.34
C GLU A 38 38.38 0.31 18.20
N VAL A 39 37.92 0.45 16.97
CA VAL A 39 38.78 0.65 15.81
C VAL A 39 38.48 2.06 15.28
N LEU A 40 39.46 2.94 15.49
CA LEU A 40 39.53 4.28 14.93
C LEU A 40 39.56 4.20 13.40
N TYR A 41 38.60 4.83 12.73
CA TYR A 41 38.76 5.24 11.33
C TYR A 41 39.39 6.62 11.31
N GLN A 42 40.61 6.70 10.77
CA GLN A 42 41.26 7.96 10.39
C GLN A 42 40.52 8.53 9.17
N SER A 43 40.02 9.75 9.34
CA SER A 43 39.64 10.65 8.26
C SER A 43 40.91 11.23 7.63
N ASP A 44 41.10 10.99 6.35
CA ASP A 44 41.87 11.86 5.45
C ASP A 44 41.41 11.53 4.02
N ASP A 45 40.65 12.44 3.41
CA ASP A 45 40.84 12.87 2.03
C ASP A 45 39.90 14.04 1.74
N THR A 46 40.50 15.23 1.71
CA THR A 46 39.90 16.44 1.17
C THR A 46 39.81 16.32 -0.35
N PHE A 47 38.61 16.18 -0.90
CA PHE A 47 38.38 16.37 -2.33
C PHE A 47 37.98 17.83 -2.58
N GLU A 48 38.86 18.55 -3.28
CA GLU A 48 38.55 19.84 -3.89
C GLU A 48 37.46 19.65 -4.95
N GLU A 49 36.31 20.28 -4.74
CA GLU A 49 35.28 20.44 -5.76
C GLU A 49 35.80 21.36 -6.87
N ASN A 50 36.14 20.77 -8.02
CA ASN A 50 36.03 21.49 -9.28
C ASN A 50 34.62 21.24 -9.83
N PRO A 51 33.81 22.28 -10.12
CA PRO A 51 32.53 22.10 -10.78
C PRO A 51 32.80 21.62 -12.21
N VAL A 52 32.55 20.34 -12.47
CA VAL A 52 32.47 19.80 -13.82
C VAL A 52 31.20 20.37 -14.44
N SER A 53 31.35 21.07 -15.55
CA SER A 53 30.24 21.49 -16.40
C SER A 53 29.44 20.26 -16.81
N ILE A 54 28.17 20.18 -16.42
CA ILE A 54 27.21 19.20 -16.91
C ILE A 54 26.96 19.56 -18.38
N ASP A 55 27.64 18.89 -19.30
CA ASP A 55 27.23 18.87 -20.71
C ASP A 55 25.97 17.99 -20.76
N GLU A 56 24.82 18.56 -21.11
CA GLU A 56 23.52 17.87 -21.09
C GLU A 56 23.54 16.63 -21.99
N ARG A 57 23.54 15.46 -21.36
CA ARG A 57 23.39 14.15 -22.02
C ARG A 57 21.99 14.07 -22.65
N ASN A 58 21.91 13.77 -23.94
CA ASN A 58 20.65 13.59 -24.65
C ASN A 58 20.26 12.11 -24.72
N TYR A 59 18.96 11.88 -24.85
CA TYR A 59 18.35 10.56 -24.94
C TYR A 59 17.64 10.45 -26.28
N TYR A 60 18.05 9.48 -27.11
CA TYR A 60 17.48 9.24 -28.43
C TYR A 60 16.95 7.82 -28.54
N ALA A 61 15.81 7.65 -29.19
CA ALA A 61 15.26 6.32 -29.42
C ALA A 61 14.67 6.13 -30.82
N ILE A 62 14.74 4.90 -31.30
CA ILE A 62 14.03 4.44 -32.50
C ILE A 62 13.20 3.23 -32.08
N ILE A 63 11.88 3.37 -32.22
CA ILE A 63 10.89 2.35 -31.83
C ILE A 63 10.20 1.86 -33.10
N VAL A 64 10.36 0.58 -33.41
CA VAL A 64 9.85 -0.04 -34.64
C VAL A 64 8.80 -1.09 -34.29
N GLY A 65 7.60 -0.94 -34.84
CA GLY A 65 6.50 -1.91 -34.74
C GLY A 65 5.98 -2.31 -36.12
N ILE A 66 5.94 -3.62 -36.40
CA ILE A 66 5.53 -4.14 -37.72
C ILE A 66 4.54 -5.28 -37.53
N ASP A 67 3.30 -5.08 -37.97
CA ASP A 67 2.25 -6.11 -37.95
C ASP A 67 2.47 -7.15 -39.05
N GLU A 68 1.98 -8.36 -38.82
CA GLU A 68 1.93 -9.38 -39.87
C GLU A 68 0.75 -9.11 -40.82
N PHE A 69 0.95 -9.28 -42.13
CA PHE A 69 -0.10 -9.11 -43.15
C PHE A 69 -1.16 -10.22 -43.18
N ASP A 70 -1.11 -11.19 -42.26
CA ASP A 70 -2.05 -12.31 -42.21
C ASP A 70 -3.25 -11.97 -41.31
N ASN A 71 -4.45 -11.89 -41.88
CA ASN A 71 -5.71 -11.49 -41.22
C ASN A 71 -6.17 -12.42 -40.06
N ASN A 72 -5.36 -13.40 -39.67
CA ASN A 72 -5.67 -14.42 -38.66
C ASN A 72 -4.91 -14.27 -37.34
N SER A 73 -4.00 -13.29 -37.19
CA SER A 73 -3.32 -13.03 -35.91
C SER A 73 -4.11 -12.04 -35.06
N ASN A 74 -4.54 -12.44 -33.87
CA ASN A 74 -5.13 -11.55 -32.85
C ASN A 74 -4.06 -10.68 -32.15
N PHE A 75 -2.85 -10.59 -32.71
CA PHE A 75 -1.68 -9.98 -32.07
C PHE A 75 -1.28 -8.72 -32.82
N ASN A 76 -1.21 -7.61 -32.10
CA ASN A 76 -0.97 -6.29 -32.70
C ASN A 76 0.40 -5.76 -32.24
N ASN A 77 1.40 -5.91 -33.12
CA ASN A 77 2.78 -5.48 -32.91
C ASN A 77 2.87 -3.95 -32.89
N THR A 78 2.12 -3.25 -33.75
CA THR A 78 2.12 -1.78 -33.76
C THR A 78 1.56 -1.18 -32.48
N ASN A 79 0.46 -1.70 -31.95
CA ASN A 79 -0.09 -1.32 -30.64
C ASN A 79 0.88 -1.63 -29.50
N THR A 80 1.63 -2.73 -29.60
CA THR A 80 2.66 -3.10 -28.61
C THR A 80 3.80 -2.07 -28.63
N ALA A 81 4.32 -1.72 -29.81
CA ALA A 81 5.37 -0.71 -29.97
C ALA A 81 4.90 0.70 -29.57
N LEU A 82 3.68 1.09 -29.95
CA LEU A 82 3.06 2.36 -29.57
C LEU A 82 2.88 2.45 -28.05
N SER A 83 2.47 1.35 -27.39
CA SER A 83 2.37 1.33 -25.92
C SER A 83 3.72 1.54 -25.25
N PHE A 84 4.79 0.95 -25.81
CA PHE A 84 6.15 1.15 -25.30
C PHE A 84 6.64 2.59 -25.53
N TYR A 85 6.40 3.15 -26.72
CA TYR A 85 6.69 4.55 -27.03
C TYR A 85 5.99 5.51 -26.06
N ASN A 86 4.67 5.35 -25.89
CA ASN A 86 3.87 6.19 -25.00
C ASN A 86 4.33 6.09 -23.54
N GLN A 87 4.90 4.96 -23.13
CA GLN A 87 5.49 4.83 -21.79
C GLN A 87 6.86 5.51 -21.73
N LEU A 88 7.73 5.30 -22.72
CA LEU A 88 9.08 5.83 -22.74
C LEU A 88 9.11 7.36 -22.65
N ILE A 89 8.23 8.05 -23.38
CA ILE A 89 8.17 9.52 -23.41
C ILE A 89 7.57 10.14 -22.14
N LYS A 90 7.05 9.33 -21.20
CA LYS A 90 6.62 9.84 -19.88
C LYS A 90 7.79 10.09 -18.93
N GLY A 91 8.96 9.51 -19.19
CA GLY A 91 10.13 9.69 -18.35
C GLY A 91 10.79 11.04 -18.59
N HIS A 92 11.26 11.70 -17.53
CA HIS A 92 11.80 13.06 -17.63
C HIS A 92 12.97 13.22 -18.61
N ASN A 93 13.72 12.14 -18.86
CA ASN A 93 14.89 12.18 -19.73
C ASN A 93 14.52 12.10 -21.23
N TRP A 94 13.30 11.68 -21.57
CA TRP A 94 12.88 11.40 -22.93
C TRP A 94 12.03 12.53 -23.51
N ILE A 95 12.62 13.28 -24.43
CA ILE A 95 11.93 14.33 -25.18
C ILE A 95 11.32 13.72 -26.44
N GLU A 96 10.06 14.04 -26.74
CA GLU A 96 9.31 13.43 -27.85
C GLU A 96 10.02 13.61 -29.20
N GLU A 97 10.62 14.78 -29.45
CA GLU A 97 11.35 15.10 -30.68
C GLU A 97 12.61 14.23 -30.90
N ASN A 98 13.14 13.63 -29.83
CA ASN A 98 14.30 12.72 -29.88
C ASN A 98 13.89 11.24 -29.96
N VAL A 99 12.60 10.92 -30.05
CA VAL A 99 12.10 9.56 -30.15
C VAL A 99 11.36 9.36 -31.46
N LYS A 100 11.90 8.49 -32.32
CA LYS A 100 11.30 8.18 -33.62
C LYS A 100 10.48 6.90 -33.57
N LEU A 101 9.17 7.03 -33.79
CA LEU A 101 8.25 5.91 -33.89
C LEU A 101 8.01 5.54 -35.36
N LEU A 102 8.33 4.31 -35.75
CA LEU A 102 8.12 3.77 -37.09
C LEU A 102 7.14 2.59 -37.02
N LEU A 103 5.92 2.79 -37.51
CA LEU A 103 4.86 1.76 -37.51
C LEU A 103 4.50 1.40 -38.96
N ASN A 104 4.39 0.09 -39.25
CA ASN A 104 3.91 -0.44 -40.53
C ASN A 104 4.48 0.31 -41.76
N GLU A 105 3.68 1.09 -42.49
CA GLU A 105 4.09 1.80 -43.71
C GLU A 105 5.28 2.76 -43.53
N ASP A 106 5.52 3.23 -42.31
CA ASP A 106 6.71 4.01 -41.98
C ASP A 106 7.92 3.12 -41.66
N ALA A 107 7.72 1.87 -41.28
CA ALA A 107 8.74 0.88 -40.93
C ALA A 107 9.31 0.11 -42.15
N THR A 108 9.63 0.84 -43.23
CA THR A 108 10.33 0.30 -44.41
C THR A 108 11.81 0.08 -44.14
N LYS A 109 12.48 -0.79 -44.92
CA LYS A 109 13.94 -1.01 -44.82
C LYS A 109 14.72 0.30 -44.90
N ASN A 110 14.34 1.16 -45.84
CA ASN A 110 14.99 2.45 -46.06
C ASN A 110 14.74 3.44 -44.92
N ASN A 111 13.54 3.49 -44.37
CA ASN A 111 13.22 4.39 -43.25
C ASN A 111 13.91 3.93 -41.95
N ILE A 112 13.95 2.63 -41.67
CA ILE A 112 14.69 2.09 -40.52
C ILE A 112 16.18 2.41 -40.65
N LYS A 113 16.77 2.11 -41.83
CA LYS A 113 18.18 2.40 -42.11
C LYS A 113 18.51 3.88 -41.96
N SER A 114 17.80 4.76 -42.67
CA SER A 114 18.06 6.21 -42.64
C SER A 114 17.82 6.80 -41.26
N SER A 115 16.90 6.25 -40.47
CA SER A 115 16.73 6.67 -39.08
C SER A 115 17.98 6.39 -38.25
N ILE A 116 18.67 5.28 -38.47
CA ILE A 116 19.91 4.96 -37.76
C ILE A 116 21.09 5.76 -38.33
N ILE A 117 21.35 5.67 -39.64
CA ILE A 117 22.62 6.15 -40.22
C ILE A 117 22.61 7.61 -40.65
N ASP A 118 21.42 8.21 -40.88
CA ASP A 118 21.29 9.60 -41.36
C ASP A 118 20.68 10.51 -40.30
N TRP A 119 19.66 10.06 -39.57
CA TRP A 119 19.03 10.89 -38.53
C TRP A 119 19.81 10.80 -37.22
N LEU A 120 19.86 9.60 -36.63
CA LEU A 120 20.44 9.40 -35.30
C LEU A 120 21.94 9.71 -35.30
N ASN A 121 22.70 9.13 -36.23
CA ASN A 121 24.14 9.33 -36.39
C ASN A 121 24.58 10.80 -36.57
N ASN A 122 23.71 11.68 -37.05
CA ASN A 122 24.02 13.11 -37.20
C ASN A 122 23.67 13.94 -35.95
N LEU A 123 22.98 13.35 -34.97
CA LEU A 123 22.46 14.04 -33.78
C LEU A 123 23.16 13.59 -32.50
N GLU A 124 23.34 12.28 -32.32
CA GLU A 124 23.91 11.72 -31.10
C GLU A 124 25.42 11.94 -31.01
N LYS A 125 25.91 11.98 -29.78
CA LYS A 125 27.32 12.07 -29.43
C LYS A 125 27.72 10.89 -28.54
N GLN A 126 29.03 10.73 -28.38
CA GLN A 126 29.67 9.67 -27.60
C GLN A 126 29.04 9.38 -26.21
N ASP A 127 28.60 10.41 -25.47
CA ASP A 127 28.03 10.28 -24.12
C ASP A 127 26.50 10.23 -24.07
N ASP A 128 25.81 10.36 -25.21
CA ASP A 128 24.35 10.31 -25.31
C ASP A 128 23.82 8.87 -25.18
N VAL A 129 22.58 8.73 -24.71
CA VAL A 129 21.92 7.43 -24.54
C VAL A 129 21.11 7.10 -25.79
N VAL A 130 21.30 5.91 -26.32
CA VAL A 130 20.57 5.44 -27.51
C VAL A 130 19.79 4.16 -27.18
N LEU A 131 18.50 4.16 -27.46
CA LEU A 131 17.64 2.98 -27.36
C LEU A 131 17.04 2.60 -28.72
N PHE A 132 17.30 1.37 -29.16
CA PHE A 132 16.64 0.78 -30.32
C PHE A 132 15.68 -0.33 -29.88
N TYR A 133 14.42 -0.23 -30.28
CA TYR A 133 13.39 -1.22 -30.01
C TYR A 133 12.80 -1.77 -31.30
N LEU A 134 12.71 -3.09 -31.42
CA LEU A 134 12.08 -3.77 -32.56
C LEU A 134 11.06 -4.82 -32.10
N ASN A 135 9.84 -4.66 -32.58
CA ASN A 135 8.75 -5.61 -32.43
C ASN A 135 8.15 -5.97 -33.79
N GLY A 136 8.10 -7.26 -34.09
CA GLY A 136 7.68 -7.79 -35.38
C GLY A 136 8.34 -9.13 -35.70
N LYS A 137 8.34 -9.48 -36.99
CA LYS A 137 8.76 -10.80 -37.45
C LYS A 137 10.23 -10.87 -37.80
N THR A 138 10.89 -11.91 -37.29
CA THR A 138 12.26 -12.28 -37.63
C THR A 138 12.32 -13.78 -37.88
N GLU A 139 13.07 -14.20 -38.89
CA GLU A 139 13.22 -15.60 -39.29
C GLU A 139 14.70 -16.01 -39.38
N LYS A 140 14.97 -17.32 -39.34
CA LYS A 140 16.33 -17.86 -39.45
C LYS A 140 16.77 -17.93 -40.89
N LEU A 141 18.03 -17.53 -41.15
CA LEU A 141 18.66 -17.77 -42.44
C LEU A 141 18.92 -19.26 -42.66
N SER A 142 18.74 -19.73 -43.89
CA SER A 142 19.09 -21.10 -44.26
C SER A 142 20.61 -21.31 -44.20
N PHE A 143 21.06 -22.56 -44.08
CA PHE A 143 22.49 -22.89 -44.03
C PHE A 143 23.28 -22.32 -45.24
N GLN A 144 22.64 -22.24 -46.41
CA GLN A 144 23.25 -21.73 -47.64
C GLN A 144 23.46 -20.20 -47.60
N GLN A 145 22.68 -19.48 -46.80
CA GLN A 145 22.71 -18.02 -46.69
C GLN A 145 23.48 -17.52 -45.46
N LYS A 146 24.16 -18.42 -44.73
CA LYS A 146 24.87 -18.09 -43.48
C LYS A 146 26.00 -17.08 -43.64
N SER A 147 26.48 -16.86 -44.88
CA SER A 147 27.44 -15.79 -45.19
C SER A 147 26.82 -14.39 -44.99
N LEU A 148 25.51 -14.25 -45.14
CA LEU A 148 24.77 -12.98 -44.98
C LEU A 148 24.45 -12.67 -43.51
N GLY A 149 24.44 -13.68 -42.63
CA GLY A 149 24.03 -13.51 -41.23
C GLY A 149 23.45 -14.78 -40.63
N ASN A 150 22.74 -14.64 -39.51
CA ASN A 150 22.04 -15.74 -38.85
C ASN A 150 20.51 -15.63 -38.96
N THR A 151 20.00 -14.41 -39.08
CA THR A 151 18.56 -14.12 -39.15
C THR A 151 18.29 -12.96 -40.11
N TYR A 152 17.04 -12.84 -40.53
CA TYR A 152 16.51 -11.62 -41.14
C TYR A 152 15.26 -11.14 -40.42
N SER A 153 15.17 -9.83 -40.22
CA SER A 153 13.95 -9.12 -39.83
C SER A 153 13.20 -8.67 -41.09
N ILE A 154 11.88 -8.68 -41.01
CA ILE A 154 10.99 -8.42 -42.15
C ILE A 154 10.43 -7.00 -42.01
N PRO A 155 10.92 -6.02 -42.80
CA PRO A 155 10.33 -4.69 -42.85
C PRO A 155 8.98 -4.71 -43.58
N PHE A 156 8.23 -3.62 -43.51
CA PHE A 156 6.88 -3.55 -44.10
C PHE A 156 6.87 -3.62 -45.63
N ASP A 157 7.93 -3.18 -46.29
CA ASP A 157 8.06 -3.08 -47.76
C ASP A 157 8.61 -4.34 -48.45
N VAL A 158 8.64 -5.49 -47.75
CA VAL A 158 9.09 -6.75 -48.36
C VAL A 158 8.12 -7.18 -49.45
N SER A 159 8.64 -7.41 -50.65
CA SER A 159 7.87 -7.92 -51.77
C SER A 159 7.48 -9.40 -51.58
N ASP A 160 6.37 -9.85 -52.18
CA ASP A 160 5.91 -11.26 -52.14
C ASP A 160 6.96 -12.27 -52.68
N ASN A 161 7.99 -11.77 -53.36
CA ASN A 161 9.11 -12.58 -53.83
C ASN A 161 10.16 -12.67 -52.72
N ASP A 162 10.57 -13.88 -52.35
CA ASP A 162 11.48 -14.20 -51.23
C ASP A 162 12.95 -13.75 -51.44
N PHE A 163 13.18 -12.57 -52.04
CA PHE A 163 14.50 -11.99 -52.24
C PHE A 163 15.07 -11.51 -50.90
N SER A 164 16.30 -11.93 -50.60
CA SER A 164 16.98 -11.55 -49.36
C SER A 164 17.37 -10.07 -49.30
N GLU A 165 17.38 -9.35 -50.43
CA GLU A 165 17.82 -7.94 -50.50
C GLU A 165 16.82 -6.96 -49.86
N ASP A 166 15.53 -7.30 -49.83
CA ASP A 166 14.46 -6.47 -49.26
C ASP A 166 14.36 -6.63 -47.73
N LYS A 167 15.00 -7.66 -47.15
CA LYS A 167 14.97 -8.00 -45.73
C LYS A 167 16.19 -7.41 -44.99
N ILE A 168 16.14 -7.32 -43.66
CA ILE A 168 17.26 -6.76 -42.86
C ILE A 168 17.98 -7.88 -42.11
N THR A 169 19.25 -8.12 -42.44
CA THR A 169 20.08 -9.12 -41.76
C THR A 169 20.64 -8.64 -40.43
N ASP A 170 20.97 -9.56 -39.51
CA ASP A 170 21.65 -9.22 -38.25
C ASP A 170 23.03 -8.56 -38.47
N LYS A 171 23.68 -8.82 -39.62
CA LYS A 171 24.91 -8.12 -40.03
C LYS A 171 24.67 -6.71 -40.56
N GLU A 172 23.56 -6.47 -41.25
CA GLU A 172 23.22 -5.11 -41.69
C GLU A 172 22.91 -4.23 -40.48
N PHE A 173 22.12 -4.71 -39.53
CA PHE A 173 21.92 -3.99 -38.27
C PHE A 173 23.23 -3.72 -37.55
N ASP A 174 24.12 -4.73 -37.43
CA ASP A 174 25.44 -4.56 -36.82
C ASP A 174 26.24 -3.44 -37.49
N SER A 175 26.27 -3.44 -38.83
CA SER A 175 26.95 -2.41 -39.61
C SER A 175 26.32 -1.02 -39.50
N TRP A 176 25.01 -0.92 -39.29
CA TRP A 176 24.33 0.37 -39.12
C TRP A 176 24.55 0.91 -37.71
N PHE A 177 24.51 0.07 -36.68
CA PHE A 177 24.80 0.50 -35.31
C PHE A 177 26.28 0.84 -35.09
N ASP A 178 27.20 0.19 -35.82
CA ASP A 178 28.64 0.51 -35.79
C ASP A 178 28.98 1.90 -36.36
N THR A 179 28.03 2.59 -37.00
CA THR A 179 28.26 3.98 -37.44
C THR A 179 28.08 4.98 -36.32
N LEU A 180 27.37 4.61 -35.25
CA LEU A 180 27.04 5.50 -34.12
C LEU A 180 28.28 5.74 -33.24
N ASP A 181 28.43 6.97 -32.77
CA ASP A 181 29.48 7.41 -31.85
C ASP A 181 29.15 7.05 -30.38
N SER A 182 27.86 6.96 -30.01
CA SER A 182 27.41 6.68 -28.64
C SER A 182 27.98 5.37 -28.08
N HIS A 183 28.51 5.46 -26.86
CA HIS A 183 28.95 4.31 -26.08
C HIS A 183 27.84 3.65 -25.24
N HIS A 184 26.60 4.16 -25.33
CA HIS A 184 25.48 3.80 -24.47
C HIS A 184 24.29 3.26 -25.28
N LEU A 185 24.58 2.30 -26.17
CA LEU A 185 23.57 1.70 -27.06
C LEU A 185 22.86 0.51 -26.39
N SER A 186 21.56 0.67 -26.17
CA SER A 186 20.65 -0.36 -25.68
C SER A 186 19.75 -0.85 -26.81
N ILE A 187 19.63 -2.18 -26.95
CA ILE A 187 18.86 -2.82 -28.04
C ILE A 187 17.85 -3.80 -27.45
N ILE A 188 16.56 -3.59 -27.72
CA ILE A 188 15.47 -4.47 -27.31
C ILE A 188 14.91 -5.15 -28.56
N LEU A 189 15.01 -6.48 -28.59
CA LEU A 189 14.56 -7.32 -29.71
C LEU A 189 13.40 -8.19 -29.26
N ASP A 190 12.18 -7.70 -29.49
CA ASP A 190 10.94 -8.40 -29.18
C ASP A 190 10.38 -9.14 -30.40
N THR A 191 11.24 -9.93 -31.05
CA THR A 191 10.93 -10.67 -32.28
C THR A 191 11.13 -12.17 -32.12
N SER A 192 10.57 -12.96 -33.04
CA SER A 192 10.90 -14.38 -33.18
C SER A 192 12.40 -14.59 -33.43
N TYR A 193 12.99 -15.62 -32.85
CA TYR A 193 14.43 -15.94 -32.99
C TYR A 193 15.43 -14.82 -32.62
N ALA A 194 15.02 -13.78 -31.88
CA ALA A 194 15.90 -12.66 -31.48
C ALA A 194 17.28 -13.07 -30.91
N SER A 195 17.37 -14.15 -30.11
CA SER A 195 18.67 -14.60 -29.56
C SER A 195 19.69 -15.09 -30.60
N TYR A 196 19.24 -15.36 -31.83
CA TYR A 196 20.07 -15.77 -32.97
C TYR A 196 20.73 -14.61 -33.71
N MET A 197 20.33 -13.35 -33.44
CA MET A 197 20.98 -12.13 -33.95
C MET A 197 22.36 -11.95 -33.28
N SER A 198 23.29 -12.86 -33.56
CA SER A 198 24.54 -12.97 -32.81
C SER A 198 25.57 -11.91 -33.19
N SER A 199 25.48 -11.36 -34.42
CA SER A 199 26.34 -10.26 -34.88
C SER A 199 26.21 -9.02 -33.99
N LEU A 200 25.01 -8.77 -33.43
CA LEU A 200 24.77 -7.58 -32.62
C LEU A 200 25.51 -7.57 -31.28
N LYS A 201 26.00 -8.72 -30.80
CA LYS A 201 26.61 -8.91 -29.48
C LYS A 201 28.05 -8.37 -29.43
N GLN A 202 28.21 -7.08 -29.69
CA GLN A 202 29.48 -6.35 -29.66
C GLN A 202 29.74 -5.69 -28.30
N TYR A 203 30.95 -5.16 -28.09
CA TYR A 203 31.27 -4.32 -26.93
C TYR A 203 30.43 -3.02 -26.94
N SER A 204 30.17 -2.46 -25.76
CA SER A 204 29.37 -1.22 -25.58
C SER A 204 27.89 -1.31 -25.95
N ARG A 205 27.39 -2.53 -26.23
CA ARG A 205 25.96 -2.78 -26.47
C ARG A 205 25.35 -3.61 -25.35
N THR A 206 24.16 -3.20 -24.91
CA THR A 206 23.34 -3.95 -23.95
C THR A 206 22.08 -4.42 -24.65
N ILE A 207 21.88 -5.74 -24.75
CA ILE A 207 20.81 -6.31 -25.58
C ILE A 207 19.85 -7.16 -24.73
N LEU A 208 18.55 -6.88 -24.81
CA LEU A 208 17.49 -7.73 -24.30
C LEU A 208 16.75 -8.40 -25.46
N THR A 209 16.65 -9.73 -25.44
CA THR A 209 15.94 -10.49 -26.47
C THR A 209 14.76 -11.24 -25.88
N ALA A 210 13.61 -11.24 -26.55
CA ALA A 210 12.40 -11.96 -26.14
C ALA A 210 12.48 -13.48 -26.17
N THR A 211 13.52 -14.07 -26.76
CA THR A 211 13.60 -15.52 -26.98
C THR A 211 14.88 -16.14 -26.46
N GLY A 212 14.78 -17.40 -26.06
CA GLY A 212 15.93 -18.24 -25.76
C GLY A 212 16.48 -18.90 -27.03
N SER A 213 17.55 -19.68 -26.90
CA SER A 213 18.19 -20.33 -28.05
C SER A 213 17.42 -21.55 -28.57
N PHE A 214 16.45 -22.08 -27.83
CA PHE A 214 15.77 -23.34 -28.17
C PHE A 214 14.36 -23.14 -28.72
N PHE A 215 13.61 -22.15 -28.23
CA PHE A 215 12.22 -21.92 -28.60
C PHE A 215 12.03 -20.53 -29.23
N PRO A 216 11.49 -20.43 -30.46
CA PRO A 216 11.08 -19.14 -31.01
C PRO A 216 9.87 -18.58 -30.25
N LYS A 217 9.75 -17.24 -30.24
CA LYS A 217 8.49 -16.55 -29.92
C LYS A 217 7.45 -17.02 -30.95
N LYS A 218 6.41 -17.70 -30.49
CA LYS A 218 5.22 -18.03 -31.28
C LYS A 218 4.10 -17.11 -30.81
N GLU A 219 3.54 -16.34 -31.73
CA GLU A 219 2.48 -15.35 -31.45
C GLU A 219 1.14 -15.99 -31.02
N THR A 220 1.00 -17.31 -31.15
CA THR A 220 -0.26 -18.06 -30.99
C THR A 220 -0.45 -18.81 -29.67
N SER A 221 0.39 -18.64 -28.65
CA SER A 221 0.27 -19.47 -27.43
C SER A 221 0.08 -18.77 -26.08
N ILE A 222 0.66 -17.58 -25.82
CA ILE A 222 0.49 -16.84 -24.57
C ILE A 222 0.71 -15.34 -24.88
N ASN A 223 -0.28 -14.49 -24.61
CA ASN A 223 -0.17 -13.04 -24.69
C ASN A 223 -0.80 -12.40 -23.45
N TYR A 224 -0.47 -11.14 -23.18
CA TYR A 224 -1.14 -10.36 -22.13
C TYR A 224 -2.13 -9.42 -22.81
N ASN A 225 -3.42 -9.75 -22.78
CA ASN A 225 -4.49 -8.97 -23.42
C ASN A 225 -4.17 -8.56 -24.88
N GLY A 226 -3.63 -9.49 -25.68
CA GLY A 226 -3.25 -9.23 -27.08
C GLY A 226 -1.91 -8.51 -27.30
N LYS A 227 -1.13 -8.24 -26.24
CA LYS A 227 0.22 -7.62 -26.31
C LYS A 227 1.35 -8.61 -26.01
N SER A 228 2.57 -8.24 -26.41
CA SER A 228 3.77 -9.03 -26.10
C SER A 228 4.05 -9.08 -24.60
N ILE A 229 4.33 -10.29 -24.08
CA ILE A 229 4.69 -10.51 -22.67
C ILE A 229 5.95 -9.70 -22.29
N LEU A 230 7.00 -9.74 -23.12
CA LEU A 230 8.23 -8.99 -22.83
C LEU A 230 7.96 -7.50 -22.76
N THR A 231 7.25 -6.96 -23.76
CA THR A 231 6.96 -5.53 -23.80
C THR A 231 6.02 -5.09 -22.68
N HIS A 232 5.06 -5.94 -22.29
CA HIS A 232 4.23 -5.69 -21.12
C HIS A 232 5.09 -5.48 -19.86
N PHE A 233 6.07 -6.37 -19.61
CA PHE A 233 6.96 -6.22 -18.46
C PHE A 233 8.01 -5.12 -18.60
N LEU A 234 8.37 -4.73 -19.82
CA LEU A 234 9.18 -3.51 -20.04
C LEU A 234 8.40 -2.25 -19.65
N ILE A 235 7.16 -2.12 -20.10
CA ILE A 235 6.28 -0.99 -19.74
C ILE A 235 6.10 -0.94 -18.23
N LYS A 236 5.75 -2.08 -17.62
CA LYS A 236 5.63 -2.22 -16.17
C LYS A 236 6.93 -1.88 -15.44
N GLY A 237 8.09 -2.24 -15.99
CA GLY A 237 9.38 -1.84 -15.43
C GLY A 237 9.54 -0.31 -15.40
N LEU A 238 9.23 0.36 -16.52
CA LEU A 238 9.25 1.83 -16.65
C LEU A 238 8.18 2.55 -15.85
N ASP A 239 7.13 1.85 -15.40
CA ASP A 239 6.16 2.34 -14.43
C ASP A 239 6.72 2.38 -12.99
N GLY A 240 7.94 1.88 -12.76
CA GLY A 240 8.64 2.00 -11.48
C GLY A 240 8.97 0.67 -10.81
N TYR A 241 8.47 -0.46 -11.33
CA TYR A 241 8.79 -1.77 -10.75
C TYR A 241 10.24 -2.20 -10.96
N ALA A 242 10.92 -1.61 -11.94
CA ALA A 242 12.33 -1.87 -12.16
C ALA A 242 13.24 -1.06 -11.23
N ASP A 243 12.75 0.01 -10.60
CA ASP A 243 13.52 0.82 -9.64
C ASP A 243 13.74 0.02 -8.34
N GLU A 244 14.72 -0.89 -8.38
CA GLU A 244 15.04 -1.81 -7.30
C GLU A 244 15.59 -1.06 -6.08
N ASN A 245 16.33 0.02 -6.33
CA ASN A 245 17.02 0.78 -5.30
C ASN A 245 16.20 1.98 -4.75
N ASN A 246 15.06 2.31 -5.38
CA ASN A 246 14.13 3.37 -4.98
C ASN A 246 14.71 4.79 -5.07
N ASN A 247 15.52 5.06 -6.09
CA ASN A 247 16.07 6.40 -6.31
C ASN A 247 15.30 7.21 -7.36
N GLY A 248 14.22 6.66 -7.92
CA GLY A 248 13.45 7.31 -8.99
C GLY A 248 14.08 7.21 -10.38
N ILE A 249 15.23 6.54 -10.51
CA ILE A 249 15.99 6.35 -11.74
C ILE A 249 16.06 4.86 -12.03
N ILE A 250 15.56 4.46 -13.19
CA ILE A 250 15.68 3.09 -13.69
C ILE A 250 16.88 3.01 -14.61
N ASP A 251 17.88 2.22 -14.23
CA ASP A 251 19.00 1.90 -15.09
C ASP A 251 18.67 0.74 -16.07
N ILE A 252 19.49 0.58 -17.11
CA ILE A 252 19.25 -0.44 -18.13
C ILE A 252 19.30 -1.89 -17.58
N ASN A 253 20.13 -2.16 -16.58
CA ASN A 253 20.27 -3.48 -15.96
C ASN A 253 19.07 -3.81 -15.10
N GLU A 254 18.58 -2.84 -14.32
CA GLU A 254 17.35 -2.89 -13.55
C GLU A 254 16.16 -3.26 -14.45
N LEU A 255 15.93 -2.45 -15.50
CA LEU A 255 14.83 -2.67 -16.44
C LEU A 255 14.90 -4.05 -17.10
N PHE A 256 16.08 -4.45 -17.57
CA PHE A 256 16.26 -5.70 -18.30
C PHE A 256 16.16 -6.91 -17.38
N SER A 257 16.70 -6.83 -16.16
CA SER A 257 16.63 -7.91 -15.17
C SER A 257 15.21 -8.15 -14.72
N PHE A 258 14.49 -7.08 -14.35
CA PHE A 258 13.06 -7.13 -14.03
C PHE A 258 12.25 -7.77 -15.17
N SER A 259 12.35 -7.19 -16.37
CA SER A 259 11.57 -7.64 -17.53
C SER A 259 11.83 -9.10 -17.89
N LYS A 260 13.10 -9.54 -17.78
CA LYS A 260 13.49 -10.93 -18.05
C LYS A 260 12.86 -11.90 -17.05
N ILE A 261 12.96 -11.60 -15.75
CA ILE A 261 12.47 -12.48 -14.67
C ILE A 261 10.95 -12.55 -14.75
N SER A 262 10.26 -11.41 -14.78
CA SER A 262 8.80 -11.38 -14.78
C SER A 262 8.17 -12.02 -16.02
N SER A 263 8.77 -11.81 -17.21
CA SER A 263 8.29 -12.47 -18.43
C SER A 263 8.43 -14.00 -18.38
N TYR A 264 9.55 -14.48 -17.82
CA TYR A 264 9.77 -15.91 -17.66
C TYR A 264 8.75 -16.52 -16.69
N ASP A 265 8.60 -15.93 -15.51
CA ASP A 265 7.71 -16.43 -14.46
C ASP A 265 6.24 -16.44 -14.91
N PHE A 266 5.76 -15.34 -15.51
CA PHE A 266 4.41 -15.27 -16.07
C PHE A 266 4.17 -16.36 -17.11
N SER A 267 5.12 -16.55 -18.04
CA SER A 267 4.98 -17.56 -19.10
C SER A 267 4.97 -19.00 -18.56
N ILE A 268 5.69 -19.28 -17.46
CA ILE A 268 5.68 -20.57 -16.77
C ILE A 268 4.34 -20.80 -16.07
N GLN A 269 3.79 -19.78 -15.40
CA GLN A 269 2.48 -19.89 -14.74
C GLN A 269 1.37 -20.17 -15.76
N GLN A 270 1.33 -19.43 -16.86
CA GLN A 270 0.36 -19.65 -17.95
C GLN A 270 0.48 -21.04 -18.58
N MET A 271 1.69 -21.60 -18.65
CA MET A 271 1.92 -22.97 -19.11
C MET A 271 1.38 -24.02 -18.14
N LYS A 272 1.48 -23.81 -16.82
CA LYS A 272 0.95 -24.73 -15.79
C LYS A 272 -0.58 -24.86 -15.86
N PHE A 273 -1.29 -23.86 -16.34
CA PHE A 273 -2.74 -23.95 -16.57
C PHE A 273 -3.10 -24.65 -17.89
N ASN A 274 -2.16 -24.77 -18.83
CA ASN A 274 -2.38 -25.30 -20.18
C ASN A 274 -1.52 -26.53 -20.53
N ILE A 275 -1.35 -27.45 -19.56
CA ILE A 275 -0.40 -28.60 -19.61
C ILE A 275 -0.61 -29.54 -20.82
N LEU A 276 -1.80 -29.53 -21.45
CA LEU A 276 -2.16 -30.44 -22.54
C LEU A 276 -1.76 -29.98 -23.95
N ASN A 277 -1.20 -28.78 -24.13
CA ASN A 277 -0.81 -28.27 -25.45
C ASN A 277 0.72 -28.27 -25.65
N PRO A 278 1.28 -29.22 -26.44
CA PRO A 278 2.72 -29.32 -26.68
C PRO A 278 3.29 -28.17 -27.52
N SER A 279 2.45 -27.26 -28.04
CA SER A 279 2.87 -26.08 -28.79
C SER A 279 3.20 -24.87 -27.90
N ILE A 280 2.89 -24.94 -26.60
CA ILE A 280 3.09 -23.87 -25.62
C ILE A 280 4.42 -24.10 -24.90
N HIS A 281 5.30 -23.10 -24.94
CA HIS A 281 6.58 -23.09 -24.25
C HIS A 281 6.77 -21.74 -23.54
N PRO A 282 7.49 -21.70 -22.42
CA PRO A 282 7.73 -20.44 -21.72
C PRO A 282 8.57 -19.50 -22.59
N GLN A 283 8.33 -18.20 -22.42
CA GLN A 283 9.20 -17.17 -22.95
C GLN A 283 10.48 -17.17 -22.12
N ILE A 284 11.65 -17.19 -22.77
CA ILE A 284 12.95 -17.23 -22.08
C ILE A 284 13.79 -16.03 -22.52
N PRO A 285 13.54 -14.82 -21.99
CA PRO A 285 14.34 -13.67 -22.39
C PRO A 285 15.81 -13.83 -22.01
N LYS A 286 16.69 -13.21 -22.79
CA LYS A 286 18.14 -13.23 -22.56
C LYS A 286 18.70 -11.81 -22.58
N ILE A 287 19.63 -11.55 -21.67
CA ILE A 287 20.40 -10.31 -21.58
C ILE A 287 21.81 -10.61 -22.08
N TYR A 288 22.29 -9.78 -22.99
CA TYR A 288 23.69 -9.72 -23.40
C TYR A 288 24.21 -8.35 -23.00
N ASN A 289 24.80 -8.26 -21.80
CA ASN A 289 25.43 -7.04 -21.34
C ASN A 289 26.94 -7.10 -21.63
N ARG A 290 27.41 -6.20 -22.49
CA ARG A 290 28.84 -5.97 -22.75
C ARG A 290 29.24 -4.50 -22.52
N HIS A 291 28.45 -3.82 -21.70
CA HIS A 291 28.73 -2.50 -21.13
C HIS A 291 29.39 -2.69 -19.76
N LEU A 292 30.30 -1.78 -19.39
CA LEU A 292 31.10 -1.89 -18.16
C LEU A 292 30.53 -1.08 -16.98
N ASN A 293 29.62 -0.14 -17.23
CA ASN A 293 29.07 0.78 -16.23
C ASN A 293 27.54 0.69 -16.16
N THR A 294 26.96 1.27 -15.11
CA THR A 294 25.51 1.51 -15.02
C THR A 294 25.13 2.63 -16.01
N LEU A 295 23.95 2.50 -16.61
CA LEU A 295 23.43 3.45 -17.60
C LEU A 295 22.00 3.83 -17.22
N ASP A 296 21.85 5.04 -16.71
CA ASP A 296 20.55 5.63 -16.37
C ASP A 296 19.72 5.75 -17.64
N LEU A 297 18.62 5.02 -17.72
CA LEU A 297 17.79 4.95 -18.91
C LEU A 297 16.55 5.81 -18.78
N TYR A 298 15.91 5.81 -17.60
CA TYR A 298 14.60 6.39 -17.43
C TYR A 298 14.44 6.97 -16.03
N THR A 299 14.19 8.27 -15.94
CA THR A 299 13.84 8.92 -14.69
C THR A 299 12.32 8.97 -14.58
N LEU A 300 11.77 8.34 -13.53
CA LEU A 300 10.34 8.31 -13.26
C LEU A 300 9.81 9.74 -13.06
N PRO A 301 8.53 10.01 -13.37
CA PRO A 301 7.92 11.30 -13.03
C PRO A 301 7.74 11.52 -11.52
N PHE A 302 7.96 10.49 -10.72
CA PHE A 302 7.91 10.51 -9.27
C PHE A 302 8.87 9.46 -8.71
N GLY A 303 9.47 9.73 -7.55
CA GLY A 303 10.30 8.80 -6.81
C GLY A 303 9.62 8.31 -5.53
N TRP A 304 10.08 7.18 -5.01
CA TRP A 304 9.68 6.66 -3.70
C TRP A 304 10.87 6.58 -2.78
N LYS A 305 10.73 7.06 -1.56
CA LYS A 305 11.80 7.02 -0.56
C LYS A 305 11.27 6.48 0.75
N GLN A 306 11.89 5.43 1.26
CA GLN A 306 11.66 5.00 2.63
C GLN A 306 12.34 5.99 3.58
N LEU A 307 11.57 6.58 4.50
CA LEU A 307 12.05 7.58 5.47
C LEU A 307 12.52 6.93 6.78
N THR A 308 12.14 5.69 7.04
CA THR A 308 12.42 5.01 8.31
C THR A 308 12.82 3.56 8.13
N ASP A 309 13.77 3.10 8.93
CA ASP A 309 13.98 1.69 9.17
C ASP A 309 12.80 1.05 9.95
N ASN A 310 12.76 -0.29 9.98
CA ASN A 310 11.74 -1.11 10.63
C ASN A 310 11.31 -0.61 12.03
N GLY A 311 10.10 -0.07 12.12
CA GLY A 311 9.46 0.41 13.35
C GLY A 311 10.07 1.68 13.92
N PHE A 312 10.64 2.56 13.08
CA PHE A 312 11.37 3.75 13.53
C PHE A 312 12.53 3.38 14.48
N GLY A 313 13.26 2.32 14.13
CA GLY A 313 14.33 1.75 14.96
C GLY A 313 13.85 0.86 16.12
N LYS A 314 12.54 0.62 16.23
CA LYS A 314 11.93 -0.20 17.28
C LYS A 314 10.82 -1.08 16.71
N GLN A 315 11.13 -2.33 16.43
CA GLN A 315 10.22 -3.32 15.81
C GLN A 315 8.87 -3.50 16.50
N SER A 316 8.74 -3.17 17.79
CA SER A 316 7.46 -3.19 18.51
C SER A 316 6.50 -2.06 18.11
N ASN A 317 6.97 -1.06 17.36
CA ASN A 317 6.14 -0.09 16.66
C ASN A 317 5.66 -0.73 15.35
N TYR A 318 4.43 -1.20 15.35
CA TYR A 318 3.89 -2.06 14.29
C TYR A 318 2.90 -1.32 13.39
N GLY A 319 2.55 -0.08 13.72
CA GLY A 319 1.72 0.76 12.88
C GLY A 319 1.98 2.23 13.11
N THR A 320 1.90 3.00 12.03
CA THR A 320 1.74 4.46 12.08
C THR A 320 0.28 4.81 12.40
N ARG A 321 0.05 5.98 13.00
CA ARG A 321 -1.28 6.46 13.41
C ARG A 321 -1.45 7.94 13.06
N GLY A 322 -1.77 8.80 14.04
CA GLY A 322 -2.04 10.19 13.75
C GLY A 322 -0.89 10.84 12.98
N MET A 323 -1.23 11.58 11.94
CA MET A 323 -0.30 12.39 11.15
C MET A 323 -0.88 13.78 11.03
N GLU A 324 -0.06 14.80 11.29
CA GLU A 324 -0.48 16.19 11.18
C GLU A 324 0.71 17.09 10.86
N ILE A 325 0.48 18.14 10.09
CA ILE A 325 1.52 19.14 9.80
C ILE A 325 1.43 20.23 10.85
N PHE A 326 2.49 20.41 11.62
CA PHE A 326 2.57 21.43 12.66
C PHE A 326 3.88 22.22 12.54
N ASN A 327 3.77 23.55 12.55
CA ASN A 327 4.91 24.46 12.35
C ASN A 327 5.77 24.14 11.11
N GLY A 328 5.14 23.61 10.05
CA GLY A 328 5.78 23.26 8.78
C GLY A 328 6.46 21.89 8.73
N ASP A 329 6.54 21.19 9.87
CA ASP A 329 7.06 19.82 9.95
C ASP A 329 5.92 18.80 10.01
N LEU A 330 6.17 17.58 9.54
CA LEU A 330 5.22 16.48 9.68
C LEU A 330 5.42 15.75 11.00
N TYR A 331 4.37 15.66 11.83
CA TYR A 331 4.35 14.87 13.05
C TYR A 331 3.67 13.53 12.80
N ILE A 332 4.24 12.45 13.31
CA ILE A 332 3.78 11.07 13.12
C ILE A 332 3.71 10.35 14.46
N GLY A 333 2.55 9.78 14.77
CA GLY A 333 2.33 8.94 15.93
C GLY A 333 2.54 7.46 15.61
N THR A 334 3.10 6.70 16.55
CA THR A 334 3.22 5.24 16.43
C THR A 334 2.20 4.49 17.28
N GLN A 335 1.99 3.23 16.92
CA GLN A 335 1.28 2.24 17.71
C GLN A 335 2.23 1.12 18.12
N ASN A 336 2.28 0.85 19.42
CA ASN A 336 3.23 -0.05 20.06
C ASN A 336 2.56 -1.17 20.85
N ASN A 337 3.01 -2.41 20.64
CA ASN A 337 2.63 -3.59 21.41
C ASN A 337 3.85 -4.53 21.45
N MET A 338 4.25 -5.08 22.61
CA MET A 338 5.33 -6.09 22.64
C MET A 338 4.79 -7.50 22.89
N MET A 339 5.32 -8.50 22.22
CA MET A 339 5.63 -9.77 22.92
C MET A 339 7.07 -10.16 22.55
N SER A 340 7.92 -10.39 23.54
CA SER A 340 9.33 -10.69 23.29
C SER A 340 9.53 -12.12 22.77
N PHE A 341 10.56 -12.28 21.94
CA PHE A 341 10.92 -13.52 21.24
C PHE A 341 11.16 -14.73 22.16
N SER A 342 11.50 -14.52 23.44
CA SER A 342 11.76 -15.61 24.40
C SER A 342 10.49 -16.31 24.89
N GLN A 343 9.31 -15.70 24.72
CA GLN A 343 8.02 -16.26 25.12
C GLN A 343 7.31 -17.04 24.00
N LYS A 344 7.83 -16.96 22.76
CA LYS A 344 7.18 -17.51 21.54
C LYS A 344 7.35 -19.01 21.33
N GLN A 345 8.28 -19.71 21.99
CA GLN A 345 8.47 -21.16 21.75
C GLN A 345 7.32 -22.06 22.26
N LYS A 346 6.29 -21.51 22.92
CA LYS A 346 5.16 -22.31 23.46
C LYS A 346 3.76 -21.75 23.19
N LEU A 347 3.59 -20.53 22.69
CA LEU A 347 2.28 -20.02 22.28
C LEU A 347 2.19 -20.11 20.75
N GLU A 348 1.45 -21.11 20.28
CA GLU A 348 1.18 -21.32 18.87
C GLU A 348 0.51 -20.09 18.21
N TYR A 349 0.87 -19.91 16.95
CA TYR A 349 0.29 -19.12 15.85
C TYR A 349 -1.19 -18.71 16.00
N ASN A 350 -1.99 -19.59 16.60
CA ASN A 350 -3.43 -19.45 16.81
C ASN A 350 -3.85 -18.31 17.76
N SER A 351 -2.97 -17.81 18.61
CA SER A 351 -3.34 -16.84 19.67
C SER A 351 -3.33 -15.36 19.24
N PHE A 352 -2.70 -15.02 18.10
CA PHE A 352 -2.53 -13.63 17.64
C PHE A 352 -3.48 -13.23 16.52
N ILE A 353 -3.86 -14.15 15.62
CA ILE A 353 -5.00 -13.97 14.71
C ILE A 353 -6.28 -13.73 15.53
N VAL A 354 -6.41 -14.40 16.67
CA VAL A 354 -7.46 -14.15 17.67
C VAL A 354 -7.48 -12.71 18.15
N ALA A 355 -6.33 -12.02 18.14
CA ALA A 355 -6.21 -10.65 18.64
C ALA A 355 -6.51 -9.57 17.58
N SER A 356 -6.05 -9.74 16.34
CA SER A 356 -6.42 -8.84 15.23
C SER A 356 -7.87 -9.04 14.79
N ALA A 357 -8.38 -10.26 14.91
CA ALA A 357 -9.78 -10.59 14.74
C ALA A 357 -10.58 -10.46 16.06
N PHE A 358 -10.13 -9.72 17.09
CA PHE A 358 -10.88 -9.58 18.36
C PHE A 358 -12.34 -9.08 18.20
N PRO A 359 -12.66 -8.11 17.31
CA PRO A 359 -14.06 -7.73 17.04
C PRO A 359 -14.89 -8.90 16.51
N ASP A 360 -14.23 -9.74 15.71
CA ASP A 360 -14.77 -10.83 14.90
C ASP A 360 -14.86 -12.16 15.70
N PHE A 361 -13.87 -12.50 16.54
CA PHE A 361 -13.82 -13.68 17.42
C PHE A 361 -14.92 -13.70 18.48
N TYR A 362 -15.50 -12.53 18.79
CA TYR A 362 -16.62 -12.41 19.71
C TYR A 362 -17.92 -13.03 19.14
N ALA A 363 -18.01 -13.21 17.82
CA ALA A 363 -19.08 -13.99 17.16
C ALA A 363 -19.15 -15.44 17.69
N LEU A 364 -18.06 -15.99 18.22
CA LEU A 364 -17.98 -17.37 18.68
C LEU A 364 -18.36 -17.60 20.17
N PHE A 365 -18.35 -16.55 21.01
CA PHE A 365 -18.24 -16.71 22.47
C PHE A 365 -19.32 -16.04 23.33
N GLY A 366 -20.47 -15.66 22.77
CA GLY A 366 -21.40 -14.83 23.52
C GLY A 366 -21.97 -15.42 24.83
N ASP A 367 -22.69 -14.52 25.52
CA ASP A 367 -23.06 -14.48 26.95
C ASP A 367 -21.95 -14.11 27.96
N LEU A 368 -20.70 -13.94 27.55
CA LEU A 368 -19.64 -13.44 28.45
C LEU A 368 -19.49 -11.91 28.37
N THR A 369 -20.22 -11.25 29.27
CA THR A 369 -20.23 -9.82 29.60
C THR A 369 -18.82 -9.22 29.75
N HIS A 370 -18.58 -8.00 29.23
CA HIS A 370 -17.70 -6.98 29.84
C HIS A 370 -16.18 -7.28 29.78
N LEU A 371 -15.85 -8.25 30.62
CA LEU A 371 -14.55 -8.59 31.15
C LEU A 371 -13.61 -9.24 30.12
N PRO A 372 -14.04 -10.20 29.25
CA PRO A 372 -13.14 -10.83 28.29
C PRO A 372 -12.56 -9.87 27.26
N ILE A 373 -13.35 -8.90 26.77
CA ILE A 373 -12.91 -7.90 25.80
C ILE A 373 -11.92 -6.93 26.45
N ARG A 374 -12.24 -6.43 27.65
CA ARG A 374 -11.28 -5.67 28.44
C ARG A 374 -9.99 -6.47 28.67
N PHE A 375 -10.08 -7.79 28.91
CA PHE A 375 -8.91 -8.65 29.09
C PHE A 375 -8.09 -8.79 27.82
N GLY A 376 -8.71 -9.00 26.67
CA GLY A 376 -8.03 -9.04 25.37
C GLY A 376 -7.33 -7.71 25.05
N LEU A 377 -8.06 -6.60 25.18
CA LEU A 377 -7.51 -5.25 24.99
C LEU A 377 -6.39 -4.93 25.97
N HIS A 378 -6.50 -5.36 27.22
CA HIS A 378 -5.47 -5.19 28.23
C HIS A 378 -4.23 -6.01 27.89
N LEU A 379 -4.37 -7.25 27.43
CA LEU A 379 -3.23 -8.07 26.99
C LEU A 379 -2.49 -7.42 25.81
N MET A 380 -3.18 -6.67 24.95
CA MET A 380 -2.55 -5.94 23.84
C MET A 380 -1.75 -4.70 24.27
N THR A 381 -2.02 -4.14 25.45
CA THR A 381 -1.33 -2.91 25.92
C THR A 381 -0.46 -3.12 27.14
N PHE A 382 -0.72 -4.14 27.96
CA PHE A 382 0.03 -4.46 29.18
C PHE A 382 1.51 -4.69 28.92
N VAL A 383 1.84 -5.18 27.74
CA VAL A 383 3.19 -5.46 27.27
C VAL A 383 3.76 -4.33 26.43
N SER A 384 2.97 -3.33 26.05
CA SER A 384 3.42 -2.13 25.32
C SER A 384 4.52 -1.39 26.10
N GLN A 385 5.37 -0.71 25.32
CA GLN A 385 6.37 0.23 25.81
C GLN A 385 5.90 1.69 25.70
N GLY A 386 4.65 1.90 25.29
CA GLY A 386 4.10 3.23 24.96
C GLY A 386 4.35 3.61 23.50
N CYS A 387 3.45 4.43 22.97
CA CYS A 387 3.59 5.07 21.65
C CYS A 387 4.71 6.12 21.63
N GLU A 388 5.16 6.46 20.45
CA GLU A 388 6.17 7.48 20.21
C GLU A 388 5.63 8.51 19.23
N ILE A 389 6.11 9.75 19.35
CA ILE A 389 5.84 10.84 18.41
C ILE A 389 7.14 11.17 17.70
N TRP A 390 7.09 11.21 16.38
CA TRP A 390 8.22 11.53 15.51
C TRP A 390 7.91 12.77 14.68
N LYS A 391 8.96 13.47 14.25
CA LYS A 391 8.88 14.68 13.45
C LYS A 391 9.79 14.57 12.24
N TYR A 392 9.26 14.73 11.05
CA TYR A 392 9.98 14.72 9.78
C TYR A 392 10.02 16.11 9.16
N ASN A 393 11.22 16.63 8.92
CA ASN A 393 11.44 17.88 8.18
C ASN A 393 11.81 17.55 6.73
N TYR A 394 10.99 18.03 5.79
CA TYR A 394 11.20 17.76 4.37
C TYR A 394 12.44 18.47 3.80
N SER A 395 12.71 19.70 4.22
CA SER A 395 13.80 20.52 3.66
C SER A 395 15.18 20.06 4.09
N THR A 396 15.33 19.59 5.33
CA THR A 396 16.58 19.03 5.85
C THR A 396 16.65 17.52 5.71
N ASP A 397 15.57 16.89 5.24
CA ASP A 397 15.44 15.44 5.10
C ASP A 397 15.81 14.69 6.38
N SER A 398 15.28 15.15 7.51
CA SER A 398 15.66 14.64 8.83
C SER A 398 14.45 14.22 9.65
N LEU A 399 14.60 13.09 10.33
CA LEU A 399 13.58 12.49 11.18
C LEU A 399 14.06 12.46 12.64
N HIS A 400 13.25 13.02 13.55
CA HIS A 400 13.58 13.16 14.97
C HIS A 400 12.47 12.61 15.85
N ILE A 401 12.84 12.05 17.00
CA ILE A 401 11.88 11.56 17.99
C ILE A 401 11.53 12.70 18.97
N VAL A 402 10.25 13.03 19.04
CA VAL A 402 9.72 14.12 19.86
C VAL A 402 9.27 13.63 21.23
N VAL A 403 8.58 12.48 21.28
CA VAL A 403 8.19 11.79 22.52
C VAL A 403 8.65 10.35 22.43
N GLY A 404 9.44 9.91 23.40
CA GLY A 404 10.09 8.61 23.38
C GLY A 404 11.46 8.64 24.04
N LYS A 405 12.20 7.53 23.93
CA LYS A 405 13.52 7.42 24.55
C LYS A 405 14.51 8.39 23.90
N ASN A 406 15.20 9.19 24.71
CA ASN A 406 16.16 10.21 24.25
C ASN A 406 15.52 11.23 23.29
N SER A 407 14.28 11.61 23.55
CA SER A 407 13.52 12.54 22.71
C SER A 407 13.74 14.00 23.08
N ASP A 408 13.39 14.89 22.15
CA ASP A 408 13.55 16.34 22.31
C ASP A 408 12.76 16.91 23.51
N SER A 409 11.65 16.28 23.88
CA SER A 409 10.80 16.69 25.02
C SER A 409 11.24 16.13 26.37
N ASP A 410 12.27 15.26 26.41
CA ASP A 410 12.62 14.43 27.56
C ASP A 410 11.47 13.53 28.09
N MET A 411 10.34 13.43 27.37
CA MET A 411 9.21 12.58 27.76
C MET A 411 9.42 11.15 27.31
N ASN A 412 9.20 10.20 28.24
CA ASN A 412 9.19 8.78 27.91
C ASN A 412 8.02 8.43 26.98
N ALA A 413 8.17 7.35 26.21
CA ALA A 413 7.13 6.81 25.35
C ALA A 413 5.79 6.64 26.07
N GLY A 414 4.69 6.84 25.34
CA GLY A 414 3.33 6.88 25.86
C GLY A 414 3.06 8.09 26.75
N PHE A 415 3.76 9.20 26.53
CA PHE A 415 3.70 10.39 27.40
C PHE A 415 3.96 10.05 28.87
N GLY A 416 4.91 9.13 29.13
CA GLY A 416 5.22 8.63 30.47
C GLY A 416 4.37 7.46 30.96
N SER A 417 3.32 7.07 30.24
CA SER A 417 2.49 5.90 30.54
C SER A 417 2.60 4.86 29.42
N ARG A 418 3.23 3.73 29.71
CA ARG A 418 3.35 2.61 28.75
C ARG A 418 2.01 2.03 28.27
N PHE A 419 0.90 2.33 28.96
CA PHE A 419 -0.43 1.90 28.55
C PHE A 419 -1.02 2.76 27.43
N ASN A 420 -0.50 3.98 27.21
CA ASN A 420 -0.77 4.77 26.01
C ASN A 420 -0.06 4.12 24.83
N ALA A 421 -0.67 3.06 24.30
CA ALA A 421 -0.08 2.18 23.32
C ALA A 421 -0.16 2.74 21.89
N ALA A 422 -1.01 3.74 21.64
CA ALA A 422 -1.07 4.43 20.35
C ALA A 422 -1.19 5.94 20.56
N ALA A 423 -0.51 6.70 19.70
CA ALA A 423 -0.83 8.10 19.42
C ALA A 423 -1.84 8.10 18.28
N SER A 424 -3.11 7.89 18.62
CA SER A 424 -4.17 7.44 17.70
C SER A 424 -4.56 8.50 16.68
N VAL A 425 -4.60 9.76 17.08
CA VAL A 425 -5.03 10.90 16.25
C VAL A 425 -4.22 12.15 16.55
N MET A 426 -4.14 13.06 15.59
CA MET A 426 -3.49 14.36 15.72
C MET A 426 -4.30 15.44 14.99
N LYS A 427 -4.27 16.67 15.51
CA LYS A 427 -4.82 17.86 14.83
C LYS A 427 -4.16 19.13 15.36
N GLU A 428 -3.87 20.07 14.47
CA GLU A 428 -3.50 21.43 14.87
C GLU A 428 -4.77 22.25 15.11
N PHE A 429 -4.84 22.94 16.25
CA PHE A 429 -5.94 23.84 16.60
C PHE A 429 -5.42 25.01 17.44
N GLU A 430 -5.75 26.23 17.03
CA GLU A 430 -5.40 27.47 17.74
C GLU A 430 -3.90 27.60 18.11
N GLY A 431 -3.00 27.12 17.22
CA GLY A 431 -1.55 27.17 17.42
C GLY A 431 -0.98 26.04 18.28
N TYR A 432 -1.78 25.03 18.61
CA TYR A 432 -1.36 23.85 19.36
C TYR A 432 -1.56 22.58 18.54
N LEU A 433 -0.58 21.69 18.58
CA LEU A 433 -0.76 20.31 18.12
C LEU A 433 -1.37 19.48 19.23
N TYR A 434 -2.54 18.89 18.97
CA TYR A 434 -3.22 17.95 19.85
C TYR A 434 -2.90 16.51 19.46
N VAL A 435 -2.72 15.63 20.45
CA VAL A 435 -2.47 14.20 20.26
C VAL A 435 -3.37 13.39 21.19
N GLY A 436 -4.24 12.58 20.60
CA GLY A 436 -5.08 11.64 21.32
C GLY A 436 -4.36 10.31 21.53
N THR A 437 -4.60 9.66 22.67
CA THR A 437 -4.03 8.34 22.97
C THR A 437 -5.06 7.23 22.98
N TRP A 438 -4.56 6.00 22.81
CA TRP A 438 -5.29 4.77 23.14
C TRP A 438 -4.68 4.08 24.36
N ASN A 439 -5.52 3.82 25.37
CA ASN A 439 -5.15 3.35 26.71
C ASN A 439 -6.16 2.32 27.24
N THR A 440 -5.72 1.09 27.58
CA THR A 440 -6.62 -0.03 27.96
C THR A 440 -6.25 -0.82 29.23
N PRO A 441 -5.89 -0.21 30.37
CA PRO A 441 -5.74 -0.94 31.60
C PRO A 441 -7.10 -1.36 32.15
N ILE A 442 -7.26 -2.65 32.49
CA ILE A 442 -8.34 -3.14 33.38
C ILE A 442 -8.24 -2.52 34.80
N GLY A 443 -7.22 -1.71 35.09
CA GLY A 443 -6.72 -1.54 36.44
C GLY A 443 -5.96 -2.81 36.86
N SER A 444 -5.03 -2.67 37.80
CA SER A 444 -4.37 -3.81 38.44
C SER A 444 -5.00 -4.10 39.79
N LEU A 445 -4.70 -5.26 40.39
CA LEU A 445 -5.05 -5.57 41.79
C LEU A 445 -4.56 -4.50 42.80
N ILE A 446 -3.57 -3.69 42.41
CA ILE A 446 -2.90 -2.68 43.24
C ILE A 446 -3.32 -1.25 42.84
N ASN A 447 -3.81 -1.07 41.61
CA ASN A 447 -4.27 0.22 41.08
C ASN A 447 -5.53 -0.03 40.22
N PRO A 448 -6.69 -0.22 40.85
CA PRO A 448 -7.93 -0.63 40.19
C PRO A 448 -8.53 0.47 39.30
N ASP A 449 -7.99 1.69 39.37
CA ASP A 449 -8.53 2.86 38.67
C ASP A 449 -8.14 2.83 37.20
N ARG A 450 -9.15 2.61 36.36
CA ARG A 450 -9.08 2.75 34.92
C ARG A 450 -8.95 4.23 34.58
N LYS A 451 -8.02 4.56 33.68
CA LYS A 451 -7.67 5.96 33.40
C LYS A 451 -8.28 6.53 32.12
N GLY A 452 -8.92 5.69 31.28
CA GLY A 452 -9.41 6.11 29.96
C GLY A 452 -8.30 6.61 29.03
N CYS A 453 -8.68 7.10 27.85
CA CYS A 453 -7.80 7.78 26.92
C CYS A 453 -7.30 9.12 27.48
N GLU A 454 -6.22 9.60 26.91
CA GLU A 454 -5.64 10.90 27.24
C GLU A 454 -5.59 11.77 25.98
N LEU A 455 -5.58 13.09 26.20
CA LEU A 455 -5.38 14.10 25.17
C LEU A 455 -4.28 15.04 25.65
N TRP A 456 -3.25 15.20 24.83
CA TRP A 456 -2.08 16.01 25.09
C TRP A 456 -1.99 17.12 24.04
N ARG A 457 -1.40 18.27 24.39
CA ARG A 457 -1.10 19.31 23.41
C ARG A 457 0.24 19.98 23.63
N THR A 458 0.78 20.58 22.58
CA THR A 458 2.03 21.36 22.59
C THR A 458 1.92 22.56 21.65
N SER A 459 2.62 23.65 21.97
CA SER A 459 2.72 24.84 21.11
C SER A 459 4.07 24.95 20.37
N ASP A 460 5.06 24.17 20.79
CA ASP A 460 6.45 24.25 20.33
C ASP A 460 7.00 22.89 19.86
N GLY A 461 6.26 21.80 20.08
CA GLY A 461 6.74 20.44 19.80
C GLY A 461 7.68 19.88 20.86
N ILE A 462 7.94 20.58 21.96
CA ILE A 462 8.90 20.19 23.01
C ILE A 462 8.18 20.10 24.35
N SER A 463 7.43 21.14 24.70
CA SER A 463 6.69 21.25 25.95
C SER A 463 5.27 20.73 25.76
N TRP A 464 4.92 19.66 26.46
CA TRP A 464 3.61 19.03 26.37
C TRP A 464 2.81 19.17 27.66
N GLU A 465 1.52 19.44 27.52
CA GLU A 465 0.57 19.46 28.63
C GLU A 465 -0.60 18.52 28.38
N GLN A 466 -1.06 17.87 29.44
CA GLN A 466 -2.22 16.97 29.39
C GLN A 466 -3.50 17.78 29.61
N VAL A 467 -4.41 17.74 28.64
CA VAL A 467 -5.70 18.46 28.69
C VAL A 467 -6.88 17.53 29.01
N VAL A 468 -6.75 16.24 28.74
CA VAL A 468 -7.65 15.18 29.21
C VAL A 468 -6.79 14.06 29.79
N GLY A 469 -7.01 13.70 31.05
CA GLY A 469 -6.22 12.66 31.70
C GLY A 469 -6.09 12.83 33.22
N HIS A 470 -5.25 11.99 33.82
CA HIS A 470 -5.15 11.88 35.27
C HIS A 470 -4.39 13.04 35.95
N ILE A 471 -3.62 13.83 35.19
CA ILE A 471 -3.00 15.07 35.66
C ILE A 471 -3.58 16.32 34.98
N ALA A 472 -4.61 16.16 34.16
CA ALA A 472 -5.27 17.29 33.49
C ALA A 472 -6.00 18.19 34.50
N PRO A 473 -6.01 19.52 34.29
CA PRO A 473 -6.57 20.47 35.25
C PRO A 473 -8.11 20.48 35.30
N PHE A 474 -8.79 20.15 34.20
CA PHE A 474 -10.24 20.37 34.06
C PHE A 474 -11.06 19.09 33.93
N ILE A 475 -10.55 18.05 33.25
CA ILE A 475 -11.31 16.83 32.98
C ILE A 475 -10.44 15.58 33.13
N GLN A 476 -10.98 14.58 33.82
CA GLN A 476 -10.30 13.31 34.03
C GLN A 476 -10.17 12.53 32.72
N GLY A 477 -9.27 11.54 32.70
CA GLY A 477 -9.06 10.71 31.52
C GLY A 477 -10.31 9.96 31.07
N GLY A 478 -10.37 9.68 29.77
CA GLY A 478 -11.59 9.21 29.11
C GLY A 478 -12.72 10.24 29.11
N PHE A 479 -12.41 11.54 29.23
CA PHE A 479 -13.39 12.61 29.39
C PHE A 479 -14.32 12.41 30.61
N GLY A 480 -13.79 11.79 31.68
CA GLY A 480 -14.56 11.45 32.88
C GLY A 480 -15.21 10.06 32.83
N ASN A 481 -15.29 9.42 31.65
CA ASN A 481 -15.69 8.02 31.51
C ASN A 481 -14.46 7.13 31.22
N PRO A 482 -13.98 6.33 32.18
CA PRO A 482 -12.79 5.52 31.99
C PRO A 482 -12.96 4.34 31.02
N ASP A 483 -14.19 4.06 30.55
CA ASP A 483 -14.45 3.11 29.47
C ASP A 483 -14.22 3.70 28.07
N ASN A 484 -14.11 5.03 27.95
CA ASN A 484 -13.53 5.68 26.78
C ASN A 484 -12.03 5.38 26.76
N THR A 485 -11.66 4.29 26.10
CA THR A 485 -10.28 3.81 26.05
C THR A 485 -9.43 4.48 24.98
N GLY A 486 -10.03 5.08 23.95
CA GLY A 486 -9.29 5.79 22.89
C GLY A 486 -9.91 7.13 22.55
N ALA A 487 -9.08 8.14 22.29
CA ALA A 487 -9.44 9.29 21.47
C ALA A 487 -9.17 8.90 20.01
N TRP A 488 -10.20 8.73 19.20
CA TRP A 488 -10.12 7.92 17.97
C TRP A 488 -10.38 8.69 16.67
N SER A 489 -11.12 9.79 16.76
CA SER A 489 -11.28 10.79 15.70
C SER A 489 -11.13 12.18 16.30
N ILE A 490 -10.65 13.13 15.50
CA ILE A 490 -10.49 14.53 15.88
C ILE A 490 -10.69 15.39 14.64
N GLU A 491 -11.49 16.45 14.74
CA GLU A 491 -11.71 17.38 13.63
C GLU A 491 -12.13 18.76 14.16
N ILE A 492 -11.93 19.80 13.35
CA ILE A 492 -12.38 21.16 13.65
C ILE A 492 -13.66 21.42 12.88
N PHE A 493 -14.67 21.94 13.56
CA PHE A 493 -15.91 22.36 12.93
C PHE A 493 -16.50 23.54 13.70
N ASN A 494 -16.99 24.58 13.01
CA ASN A 494 -17.57 25.77 13.64
C ASN A 494 -16.70 26.34 14.78
N ASP A 495 -15.40 26.51 14.52
CA ASP A 495 -14.39 27.02 15.46
C ASP A 495 -14.24 26.20 16.76
N CYS A 496 -14.69 24.94 16.76
CA CYS A 496 -14.55 24.02 17.88
C CYS A 496 -13.72 22.80 17.48
N LEU A 497 -12.90 22.33 18.41
CA LEU A 497 -12.22 21.05 18.31
C LEU A 497 -13.14 19.94 18.81
N TYR A 498 -13.46 18.98 17.95
CA TYR A 498 -14.25 17.79 18.27
C TYR A 498 -13.34 16.58 18.46
N VAL A 499 -13.63 15.74 19.45
CA VAL A 499 -12.95 14.47 19.69
C VAL A 499 -13.98 13.37 19.86
N GLY A 500 -13.87 12.33 19.04
CA GLY A 500 -14.67 11.11 19.14
C GLY A 500 -13.94 10.03 19.92
N THR A 501 -14.65 9.31 20.79
CA THR A 501 -14.06 8.27 21.64
C THR A 501 -14.29 6.86 21.11
N MET A 502 -13.53 5.93 21.68
CA MET A 502 -13.71 4.49 21.53
C MET A 502 -14.06 3.87 22.88
N ASN A 503 -15.24 3.28 22.97
CA ASN A 503 -15.78 2.71 24.21
C ASN A 503 -16.36 1.32 23.96
N TRP A 504 -15.81 0.34 24.68
CA TRP A 504 -16.12 -1.08 24.53
C TRP A 504 -17.16 -1.61 25.52
N ASP A 505 -17.91 -0.73 26.18
CA ASP A 505 -19.11 -1.13 26.90
C ASP A 505 -20.27 -1.32 25.91
N PHE A 506 -20.74 -2.56 25.79
CA PHE A 506 -21.90 -2.92 24.96
C PHE A 506 -23.21 -2.95 25.76
N SER A 507 -23.21 -2.36 26.95
CA SER A 507 -24.45 -2.12 27.67
C SER A 507 -25.22 -0.97 27.02
N LYS A 508 -26.50 -0.84 27.35
CA LYS A 508 -27.30 0.33 26.96
C LYS A 508 -26.73 1.67 27.47
N ASP A 509 -25.83 1.60 28.45
CA ASP A 509 -25.15 2.72 29.09
C ASP A 509 -23.67 2.78 28.62
N GLY A 510 -23.35 2.18 27.47
CA GLY A 510 -22.05 2.21 26.81
C GLY A 510 -22.10 2.74 25.37
N GLY A 511 -20.98 2.63 24.64
CA GLY A 511 -20.81 3.16 23.29
C GLY A 511 -19.96 4.43 23.23
N CYS A 512 -19.55 4.81 22.01
CA CYS A 512 -18.71 5.98 21.80
C CYS A 512 -19.40 7.27 22.22
N GLU A 513 -18.57 8.26 22.53
CA GLU A 513 -18.99 9.60 22.89
C GLU A 513 -18.32 10.60 21.93
N VAL A 514 -18.91 11.79 21.82
CA VAL A 514 -18.31 12.91 21.11
C VAL A 514 -18.28 14.12 22.04
N TRP A 515 -17.11 14.73 22.10
CA TRP A 515 -16.82 15.88 22.94
C TRP A 515 -16.34 17.04 22.08
N ARG A 516 -16.69 18.27 22.43
CA ARG A 516 -16.17 19.46 21.76
C ARG A 516 -15.61 20.49 22.71
N SER A 517 -14.74 21.34 22.21
CA SER A 517 -14.12 22.43 22.97
C SER A 517 -13.85 23.64 22.09
N PHE A 518 -14.12 24.84 22.62
CA PHE A 518 -13.82 26.12 21.98
C PHE A 518 -12.39 26.60 22.21
N ASP A 519 -11.72 26.09 23.25
CA ASP A 519 -10.37 26.51 23.67
C ASP A 519 -9.38 25.32 23.82
N GLY A 520 -9.87 24.12 23.53
CA GLY A 520 -9.19 22.85 23.71
C GLY A 520 -8.83 22.50 25.15
N LEU A 521 -9.45 23.15 26.14
CA LEU A 521 -9.25 22.93 27.58
C LEU A 521 -10.55 22.54 28.29
N HIS A 522 -11.64 23.24 27.97
CA HIS A 522 -12.96 23.00 28.55
C HIS A 522 -13.81 22.21 27.55
N TRP A 523 -14.25 21.03 27.96
CA TRP A 523 -14.91 20.07 27.09
C TRP A 523 -16.37 19.90 27.46
N GLU A 524 -17.23 19.87 26.45
CA GLU A 524 -18.65 19.52 26.59
C GLU A 524 -18.98 18.28 25.77
N GLN A 525 -19.73 17.36 26.39
CA GLN A 525 -20.24 16.16 25.72
C GLN A 525 -21.42 16.57 24.84
N VAL A 526 -21.36 16.20 23.56
CA VAL A 526 -22.40 16.48 22.57
C VAL A 526 -23.02 15.22 21.98
N VAL A 527 -22.40 14.07 22.22
CA VAL A 527 -22.97 12.75 21.95
C VAL A 527 -22.62 11.84 23.11
N ASP A 528 -23.62 11.14 23.62
CA ASP A 528 -23.49 10.13 24.66
C ASP A 528 -23.98 8.75 24.18
N HIS A 529 -23.47 7.69 24.80
CA HIS A 529 -23.92 6.30 24.63
C HIS A 529 -24.06 5.83 23.16
N GLY A 530 -23.13 6.18 22.28
CA GLY A 530 -23.11 5.73 20.89
C GLY A 530 -24.27 6.25 20.05
N PHE A 531 -24.61 7.54 20.17
CA PHE A 531 -25.70 8.21 19.43
C PHE A 531 -27.12 7.75 19.77
N ARG A 532 -27.28 6.92 20.81
CA ARG A 532 -28.59 6.37 21.20
C ARG A 532 -29.63 7.44 21.53
N GLU A 533 -29.21 8.60 22.03
CA GLU A 533 -30.11 9.72 22.31
C GLU A 533 -30.76 10.33 21.05
N PHE A 534 -30.16 10.11 19.88
CA PHE A 534 -30.65 10.59 18.58
C PHE A 534 -31.41 9.52 17.79
N MET A 535 -31.53 8.30 18.34
CA MET A 535 -32.25 7.18 17.74
C MET A 535 -33.71 7.13 18.22
N SER A 536 -34.62 6.74 17.34
CA SER A 536 -36.02 6.41 17.68
C SER A 536 -36.13 5.10 18.46
N GLU A 537 -37.26 4.87 19.13
CA GLU A 537 -37.49 3.60 19.87
C GLU A 537 -37.37 2.37 18.97
N GLN A 538 -37.79 2.46 17.71
CA GLN A 538 -37.70 1.37 16.74
C GLN A 538 -36.24 1.07 16.35
N GLU A 539 -35.41 2.10 16.24
CA GLU A 539 -33.97 1.98 15.99
C GLU A 539 -33.29 1.34 17.21
N LEU A 540 -33.56 1.82 18.42
CA LEU A 540 -32.97 1.29 19.65
C LEU A 540 -33.26 -0.19 19.92
N GLU A 541 -34.39 -0.73 19.45
CA GLU A 541 -34.74 -2.16 19.54
C GLU A 541 -33.96 -3.04 18.57
N LYS A 542 -33.49 -2.48 17.45
CA LYS A 542 -32.90 -3.20 16.31
C LYS A 542 -31.39 -2.97 16.16
N GLU A 543 -30.86 -1.91 16.76
CA GLU A 543 -29.51 -1.43 16.49
C GLU A 543 -28.45 -1.96 17.47
N ALA A 544 -27.28 -2.22 16.90
CA ALA A 544 -26.05 -2.44 17.66
C ALA A 544 -25.58 -1.10 18.28
N ILE A 545 -24.67 -1.18 19.25
CA ILE A 545 -24.09 0.01 19.88
C ILE A 545 -22.96 0.52 18.99
N ASN A 546 -23.02 1.81 18.64
CA ASN A 546 -21.90 2.52 18.02
C ASN A 546 -20.78 2.58 19.05
N THR A 547 -19.73 1.79 18.86
CA THR A 547 -18.65 1.59 19.83
C THR A 547 -17.52 2.57 19.59
N TYR A 548 -17.30 2.97 18.33
CA TYR A 548 -16.27 3.97 17.97
C TYR A 548 -16.92 5.13 17.21
N ALA A 549 -16.51 6.33 17.56
CA ALA A 549 -16.55 7.50 16.68
C ALA A 549 -15.29 7.44 15.80
N TRP A 550 -15.38 6.78 14.64
CA TRP A 550 -14.20 6.29 13.92
C TRP A 550 -13.49 7.40 13.15
N THR A 551 -14.23 8.23 12.43
CA THR A 551 -13.68 9.29 11.56
C THR A 551 -14.67 10.45 11.48
N MET A 552 -14.12 11.65 11.36
CA MET A 552 -14.86 12.90 11.20
C MET A 552 -14.37 13.60 9.93
N GLU A 553 -15.26 14.28 9.23
CA GLU A 553 -14.93 15.15 8.09
C GLU A 553 -15.98 16.26 7.98
N GLU A 554 -15.55 17.49 7.72
CA GLU A 554 -16.46 18.58 7.37
C GLU A 554 -16.84 18.50 5.89
N TYR A 555 -18.13 18.50 5.60
CA TYR A 555 -18.65 18.53 4.23
C TYR A 555 -19.90 19.39 4.15
N ASN A 556 -19.94 20.33 3.20
CA ASN A 556 -21.07 21.24 2.98
C ASN A 556 -21.55 22.00 4.25
N ASN A 557 -20.60 22.45 5.08
CA ASN A 557 -20.83 23.11 6.37
C ASN A 557 -21.59 22.24 7.39
N GLU A 558 -21.51 20.91 7.25
CA GLU A 558 -21.97 19.93 8.23
C GLU A 558 -20.77 19.08 8.67
N LEU A 559 -20.71 18.73 9.94
CA LEU A 559 -19.75 17.75 10.44
C LEU A 559 -20.34 16.36 10.27
N TYR A 560 -19.64 15.49 9.54
CA TYR A 560 -19.99 14.08 9.38
C TYR A 560 -19.17 13.21 10.32
N MET A 561 -19.80 12.17 10.86
CA MET A 561 -19.20 11.20 11.78
C MET A 561 -19.49 9.78 11.28
N GLY A 562 -18.43 9.06 10.90
CA GLY A 562 -18.50 7.64 10.60
C GLY A 562 -18.28 6.78 11.86
N THR A 563 -19.14 5.79 12.10
CA THR A 563 -19.07 4.95 13.31
C THR A 563 -18.55 3.53 13.05
N PHE A 564 -18.09 2.89 14.13
CA PHE A 564 -17.95 1.44 14.25
C PHE A 564 -19.13 0.84 14.98
N ASN A 565 -19.73 -0.20 14.42
CA ASN A 565 -20.87 -0.87 15.04
C ASN A 565 -20.46 -2.28 15.45
N SER A 566 -20.37 -2.52 16.76
CA SER A 566 -20.00 -3.83 17.28
C SER A 566 -21.26 -4.68 17.49
N ARG A 567 -21.39 -5.75 16.73
CA ARG A 567 -22.53 -6.67 16.81
C ARG A 567 -22.45 -7.61 18.02
N LEU A 568 -23.54 -7.71 18.79
CA LEU A 568 -23.79 -8.89 19.63
C LEU A 568 -24.51 -9.94 18.76
N TRP A 569 -23.77 -10.87 18.16
CA TRP A 569 -24.30 -11.90 17.23
C TRP A 569 -25.24 -12.95 17.87
N HIS A 570 -25.81 -12.69 19.05
CA HIS A 570 -26.74 -13.61 19.70
C HIS A 570 -28.18 -13.32 19.29
N ASN A 571 -28.70 -14.22 18.44
CA ASN A 571 -30.08 -14.40 17.99
C ASN A 571 -30.42 -13.77 16.63
N ASN A 572 -30.38 -14.62 15.59
CA ASN A 572 -31.13 -14.54 14.33
C ASN A 572 -31.28 -13.15 13.68
N GLU A 573 -30.42 -12.89 12.69
CA GLU A 573 -30.68 -12.10 11.46
C GLU A 573 -30.99 -10.59 11.56
N LYS A 574 -30.64 -9.88 12.64
CA LYS A 574 -30.95 -8.44 12.76
C LYS A 574 -29.83 -7.62 13.40
N GLY A 575 -28.80 -7.26 12.64
CA GLY A 575 -27.74 -6.36 13.11
C GLY A 575 -27.45 -5.27 12.08
N THR A 576 -27.12 -4.06 12.54
CA THR A 576 -26.74 -2.93 11.69
C THR A 576 -25.22 -2.87 11.53
N GLY A 577 -24.72 -2.77 10.29
CA GLY A 577 -23.35 -2.36 9.99
C GLY A 577 -23.14 -0.87 10.32
N CYS A 578 -22.09 -0.26 9.79
CA CYS A 578 -21.68 1.09 10.16
C CYS A 578 -22.74 2.16 9.90
N GLN A 579 -22.69 3.23 10.69
CA GLN A 579 -23.57 4.38 10.52
C GLN A 579 -22.78 5.63 10.16
N LEU A 580 -23.46 6.55 9.49
CA LEU A 580 -23.01 7.90 9.24
C LEU A 580 -23.98 8.87 9.92
N TRP A 581 -23.43 9.79 10.71
CA TRP A 581 -24.18 10.83 11.40
C TRP A 581 -23.71 12.19 10.92
N LYS A 582 -24.59 13.19 10.96
CA LYS A 582 -24.23 14.56 10.61
C LYS A 582 -24.85 15.60 11.53
N THR A 583 -24.23 16.77 11.60
CA THR A 583 -24.76 17.92 12.35
C THR A 583 -24.37 19.24 11.67
N MET A 584 -25.29 20.21 11.68
CA MET A 584 -25.05 21.59 11.22
C MET A 584 -24.53 22.51 12.34
N ASP A 585 -24.82 22.18 13.59
CA ASP A 585 -24.58 23.05 14.75
C ASP A 585 -23.69 22.43 15.83
N GLY A 586 -23.32 21.16 15.63
CA GLY A 586 -22.42 20.45 16.52
C GLY A 586 -23.07 19.79 17.73
N VAL A 587 -24.39 19.94 17.91
CA VAL A 587 -25.13 19.40 19.07
C VAL A 587 -26.37 18.60 18.68
N ASN A 588 -27.02 18.99 17.57
CA ASN A 588 -28.17 18.27 17.04
C ASN A 588 -27.68 17.34 15.93
N TRP A 589 -27.57 16.05 16.25
CA TRP A 589 -27.11 15.04 15.32
C TRP A 589 -28.28 14.34 14.64
N GLN A 590 -28.07 14.00 13.37
CA GLN A 590 -29.03 13.29 12.54
C GLN A 590 -28.34 12.12 11.84
N LYS A 591 -29.00 10.97 11.86
CA LYS A 591 -28.55 9.80 11.11
C LYS A 591 -28.71 10.03 9.62
N VAL A 592 -27.67 9.77 8.84
CA VAL A 592 -27.70 9.85 7.39
C VAL A 592 -28.28 8.55 6.84
N ALA A 593 -29.23 8.66 5.91
CA ALA A 593 -29.78 7.51 5.21
C ALA A 593 -28.73 6.96 4.23
N LEU A 594 -28.20 5.77 4.53
CA LEU A 594 -27.29 5.05 3.65
C LEU A 594 -28.08 4.21 2.62
N PRO A 595 -27.53 3.99 1.41
CA PRO A 595 -28.07 3.06 0.42
C PRO A 595 -28.46 1.73 1.03
N ASN A 596 -29.66 1.24 0.72
CA ASN A 596 -30.18 -0.03 1.23
C ASN A 596 -30.15 -0.19 2.77
N GLY A 597 -29.93 0.92 3.50
CA GLY A 597 -29.54 0.98 4.92
C GLY A 597 -30.63 0.57 5.92
N MET A 598 -31.89 0.74 5.55
CA MET A 598 -33.02 0.34 6.39
C MET A 598 -34.15 -0.26 5.56
N ASN A 599 -34.14 -1.58 5.42
CA ASN A 599 -35.32 -2.33 5.02
C ASN A 599 -35.93 -3.07 6.22
N SER A 600 -36.97 -3.88 6.00
CA SER A 600 -37.74 -4.57 7.06
C SER A 600 -36.89 -5.44 8.00
N ASP A 601 -35.66 -5.80 7.58
CA ASP A 601 -34.79 -6.79 8.23
C ASP A 601 -33.55 -6.18 8.93
N SER A 602 -33.36 -4.83 8.90
CA SER A 602 -32.33 -4.00 9.56
C SER A 602 -30.90 -4.07 8.97
N LYS A 603 -30.36 -2.99 8.36
CA LYS A 603 -29.04 -3.04 7.68
C LYS A 603 -28.28 -1.71 7.42
N ASP A 604 -27.77 -0.96 8.40
CA ASP A 604 -26.74 0.04 8.02
C ASP A 604 -25.42 -0.67 7.62
N GLY A 605 -24.43 0.04 7.08
CA GLY A 605 -23.32 -0.54 6.33
C GLY A 605 -23.57 -0.60 4.83
N PHE A 606 -24.29 0.39 4.30
CA PHE A 606 -24.62 0.50 2.87
C PHE A 606 -25.45 -0.69 2.33
N GLY A 607 -26.24 -1.34 3.20
CA GLY A 607 -27.02 -2.52 2.84
C GLY A 607 -26.36 -3.85 3.22
N GLU A 608 -25.14 -3.80 3.77
CA GLU A 608 -24.39 -4.96 4.26
C GLU A 608 -23.99 -4.79 5.73
N ALA A 609 -24.37 -5.73 6.60
CA ALA A 609 -24.06 -5.60 8.01
C ALA A 609 -22.57 -5.88 8.32
N GLU A 610 -21.90 -6.56 7.39
CA GLU A 610 -20.49 -6.91 7.37
C GLU A 610 -19.59 -5.71 7.12
N ASN A 611 -20.14 -4.66 6.51
CA ASN A 611 -19.57 -3.31 6.41
C ASN A 611 -19.73 -2.58 7.73
N TYR A 612 -18.96 -3.02 8.72
CA TYR A 612 -19.21 -2.71 10.12
C TYR A 612 -18.63 -1.34 10.56
N GLY A 613 -17.74 -0.73 9.77
CA GLY A 613 -17.10 0.54 10.14
C GLY A 613 -16.86 1.50 8.97
N ILE A 614 -17.21 2.77 9.12
CA ILE A 614 -16.73 3.83 8.21
C ILE A 614 -15.31 4.22 8.64
N ARG A 615 -14.31 3.96 7.81
CA ARG A 615 -12.89 4.04 8.18
C ARG A 615 -12.23 5.34 7.77
N SER A 616 -12.70 5.94 6.69
CA SER A 616 -12.17 7.17 6.14
C SER A 616 -13.29 7.95 5.46
N LEU A 617 -13.21 9.27 5.60
CA LEU A 617 -14.06 10.26 4.95
C LEU A 617 -13.13 11.27 4.31
N VAL A 618 -13.44 11.72 3.09
CA VAL A 618 -12.67 12.78 2.44
C VAL A 618 -13.54 13.54 1.46
N LYS A 619 -13.47 14.87 1.48
CA LYS A 619 -14.05 15.69 0.40
C LYS A 619 -13.19 15.62 -0.86
N TYR A 620 -13.80 15.32 -2.01
CA TYR A 620 -13.15 15.33 -3.32
C TYR A 620 -14.10 15.83 -4.41
N ASN A 621 -13.69 16.83 -5.21
CA ASN A 621 -14.50 17.43 -6.29
C ASN A 621 -15.95 17.77 -5.89
N ASP A 622 -16.13 18.40 -4.72
CA ASP A 622 -17.43 18.77 -4.14
C ASP A 622 -18.34 17.63 -3.69
N ASP A 623 -17.88 16.38 -3.77
CA ASP A 623 -18.55 15.20 -3.23
C ASP A 623 -17.84 14.70 -1.97
N LEU A 624 -18.57 13.98 -1.12
CA LEU A 624 -18.01 13.24 0.02
C LEU A 624 -17.75 11.78 -0.38
N TYR A 625 -16.51 11.33 -0.22
CA TYR A 625 -16.13 9.92 -0.41
C TYR A 625 -16.03 9.22 0.93
N VAL A 626 -16.62 8.03 1.01
CA VAL A 626 -16.75 7.24 2.23
C VAL A 626 -16.10 5.88 2.00
N GLY A 627 -15.03 5.61 2.74
CA GLY A 627 -14.32 4.35 2.71
C GLY A 627 -14.73 3.44 3.87
N VAL A 628 -15.06 2.19 3.55
CA VAL A 628 -15.63 1.23 4.51
C VAL A 628 -14.61 0.18 4.94
N GLY A 629 -14.80 -0.36 6.14
CA GLY A 629 -14.15 -1.56 6.65
C GLY A 629 -15.13 -2.73 6.69
N SER A 630 -14.77 -3.82 6.03
CA SER A 630 -15.50 -5.08 5.96
C SER A 630 -14.94 -6.13 6.93
N SER A 631 -15.75 -7.10 7.36
CA SER A 631 -15.35 -8.20 8.26
C SER A 631 -14.26 -9.08 7.64
N PHE A 632 -13.34 -9.57 8.49
CA PHE A 632 -12.33 -10.53 8.05
C PHE A 632 -12.92 -11.90 7.66
N PHE A 633 -14.17 -12.16 8.04
CA PHE A 633 -14.91 -13.38 7.67
C PHE A 633 -15.84 -13.19 6.48
N HIS A 634 -15.96 -11.96 5.96
CA HIS A 634 -16.71 -11.70 4.76
C HIS A 634 -15.90 -12.14 3.55
N ASP A 635 -16.55 -12.66 2.51
CA ASP A 635 -15.86 -13.10 1.29
C ASP A 635 -15.63 -11.95 0.30
N HIS A 636 -16.20 -10.78 0.56
CA HIS A 636 -16.03 -9.55 -0.24
C HIS A 636 -15.00 -8.58 0.36
N GLY A 637 -14.49 -7.67 -0.45
CA GLY A 637 -13.55 -6.63 -0.05
C GLY A 637 -14.22 -5.42 0.62
N CYS A 638 -13.45 -4.35 0.81
CA CYS A 638 -13.95 -3.05 1.26
C CYS A 638 -14.58 -2.25 0.14
N GLU A 639 -15.47 -1.35 0.52
CA GLU A 639 -16.18 -0.49 -0.42
C GLU A 639 -15.80 0.98 -0.32
N ILE A 640 -16.06 1.71 -1.40
CA ILE A 640 -16.07 3.17 -1.46
C ILE A 640 -17.39 3.65 -2.04
N TRP A 641 -18.02 4.57 -1.34
CA TRP A 641 -19.25 5.24 -1.74
C TRP A 641 -19.02 6.74 -1.90
N ARG A 642 -19.70 7.34 -2.88
CA ARG A 642 -19.67 8.78 -3.15
C ARG A 642 -21.04 9.38 -2.87
N TYR A 643 -21.05 10.53 -2.21
CA TYR A 643 -22.24 11.29 -1.87
C TYR A 643 -22.15 12.72 -2.39
N ASP A 644 -23.09 13.12 -3.23
CA ASP A 644 -23.09 14.46 -3.86
C ASP A 644 -23.84 15.52 -3.04
N GLY A 645 -24.24 15.18 -1.80
CA GLY A 645 -25.10 16.03 -0.96
C GLY A 645 -26.59 15.71 -1.09
N THR A 646 -26.99 14.87 -2.05
CA THR A 646 -28.38 14.43 -2.25
C THR A 646 -28.46 12.92 -2.38
N ASP A 647 -27.72 12.35 -3.31
CA ASP A 647 -27.76 10.95 -3.73
C ASP A 647 -26.42 10.24 -3.48
N TRP A 648 -26.51 8.93 -3.36
CA TRP A 648 -25.37 8.04 -3.15
C TRP A 648 -25.05 7.23 -4.40
N TYR A 649 -23.77 7.01 -4.63
CA TYR A 649 -23.26 6.25 -5.75
C TYR A 649 -22.19 5.27 -5.28
N PRO A 650 -22.32 3.96 -5.58
CA PRO A 650 -21.22 3.03 -5.37
C PRO A 650 -20.08 3.38 -6.33
N VAL A 651 -18.85 3.41 -5.82
CA VAL A 651 -17.65 3.68 -6.63
C VAL A 651 -16.77 2.44 -6.69
N ILE A 652 -16.52 1.84 -5.53
CA ILE A 652 -15.89 0.53 -5.38
C ILE A 652 -16.89 -0.32 -4.60
N SER A 653 -17.67 -1.14 -5.30
CA SER A 653 -18.67 -2.03 -4.71
C SER A 653 -19.19 -3.02 -5.75
N ASP A 654 -19.61 -4.20 -5.33
CA ASP A 654 -20.38 -5.14 -6.16
C ASP A 654 -21.75 -4.59 -6.62
N GLU A 655 -22.27 -3.52 -5.99
CA GLU A 655 -23.45 -2.79 -6.42
C GLU A 655 -23.21 -1.90 -7.68
N VAL A 656 -21.96 -1.74 -8.12
CA VAL A 656 -21.66 -1.02 -9.37
C VAL A 656 -22.27 -1.78 -10.56
N ALA A 657 -23.11 -1.11 -11.35
CA ALA A 657 -23.86 -1.78 -12.41
C ALA A 657 -22.96 -2.47 -13.45
N GLY A 658 -23.08 -3.80 -13.56
CA GLY A 658 -22.40 -4.62 -14.58
C GLY A 658 -20.97 -5.03 -14.23
N VAL A 659 -20.49 -4.70 -13.02
CA VAL A 659 -19.14 -5.05 -12.55
C VAL A 659 -18.99 -6.57 -12.33
N GLN A 660 -17.79 -7.10 -12.54
CA GLN A 660 -17.40 -8.49 -12.24
C GLN A 660 -16.35 -8.52 -11.11
N GLU A 661 -16.21 -9.64 -10.41
CA GLU A 661 -15.29 -9.80 -9.26
C GLU A 661 -13.83 -9.36 -9.51
N THR A 662 -13.36 -9.41 -10.76
CA THR A 662 -12.00 -9.04 -11.14
C THR A 662 -11.83 -7.57 -11.52
N ASP A 663 -12.92 -6.82 -11.64
CA ASP A 663 -12.89 -5.43 -12.08
C ASP A 663 -12.44 -4.51 -10.95
N VAL A 664 -11.75 -3.42 -11.30
CA VAL A 664 -11.28 -2.41 -10.33
C VAL A 664 -12.41 -1.77 -9.53
N ASN A 665 -13.62 -1.71 -10.08
CA ASN A 665 -14.78 -1.12 -9.40
C ASN A 665 -15.51 -2.11 -8.49
N TYR A 666 -15.10 -3.39 -8.45
CA TYR A 666 -15.63 -4.39 -7.53
C TYR A 666 -15.06 -4.20 -6.13
N ASP A 667 -15.71 -4.75 -5.11
CA ASP A 667 -15.24 -4.74 -3.71
C ASP A 667 -13.74 -5.00 -3.59
N GLY A 668 -13.09 -4.18 -2.76
CA GLY A 668 -11.66 -4.28 -2.51
C GLY A 668 -10.81 -4.03 -3.75
N PHE A 669 -11.33 -3.31 -4.74
CA PHE A 669 -10.68 -3.10 -6.04
C PHE A 669 -10.41 -4.41 -6.79
N GLY A 670 -11.41 -5.30 -6.79
CA GLY A 670 -11.31 -6.65 -7.36
C GLY A 670 -10.39 -7.58 -6.57
N ASN A 671 -10.08 -7.24 -5.32
CA ASN A 671 -9.29 -8.06 -4.39
C ASN A 671 -10.02 -8.16 -3.05
N SER A 672 -10.69 -9.29 -2.81
CA SER A 672 -11.44 -9.54 -1.59
C SER A 672 -10.60 -9.53 -0.31
N MET A 673 -9.27 -9.63 -0.42
CA MET A 673 -8.37 -9.50 0.73
C MET A 673 -8.24 -8.06 1.22
N ASN A 674 -8.50 -7.05 0.37
CA ASN A 674 -8.56 -5.66 0.80
C ASN A 674 -9.84 -5.48 1.62
N LYS A 675 -9.75 -5.50 2.96
CA LYS A 675 -10.89 -5.39 3.87
C LYS A 675 -11.15 -4.00 4.38
N TYR A 676 -10.23 -3.07 4.20
CA TYR A 676 -10.42 -1.71 4.69
C TYR A 676 -9.94 -0.68 3.68
N ILE A 677 -10.69 0.41 3.60
CA ILE A 677 -10.16 1.69 3.15
C ILE A 677 -9.54 2.41 4.36
N TRP A 678 -8.25 2.16 4.62
CA TRP A 678 -7.61 2.61 5.87
C TRP A 678 -7.27 4.09 5.89
N SER A 679 -6.91 4.65 4.75
CA SER A 679 -6.57 6.05 4.61
C SER A 679 -7.01 6.56 3.25
N MET A 680 -7.42 7.82 3.22
CA MET A 680 -7.65 8.57 1.99
C MET A 680 -7.08 9.97 2.17
N THR A 681 -6.55 10.56 1.09
CA THR A 681 -6.12 11.97 1.08
C THR A 681 -6.25 12.52 -0.33
N VAL A 682 -6.39 13.84 -0.45
CA VAL A 682 -6.41 14.52 -1.74
C VAL A 682 -5.17 15.39 -1.84
N THR A 683 -4.44 15.26 -2.94
CA THR A 683 -3.24 16.04 -3.23
C THR A 683 -3.55 17.26 -4.11
N LYS A 684 -2.63 18.22 -4.14
CA LYS A 684 -2.78 19.49 -4.90
C LYS A 684 -3.07 19.33 -6.40
N ASP A 685 -2.57 18.27 -7.02
CA ASP A 685 -2.85 17.91 -8.41
C ASP A 685 -4.29 17.41 -8.63
N ASN A 686 -5.14 17.51 -7.60
CA ASN A 686 -6.53 17.08 -7.59
C ASN A 686 -6.69 15.56 -7.79
N THR A 687 -5.78 14.79 -7.20
CA THR A 687 -5.84 13.33 -7.19
C THR A 687 -6.30 12.86 -5.82
N LEU A 688 -7.31 12.00 -5.78
CA LEU A 688 -7.72 11.27 -4.59
C LEU A 688 -6.86 10.01 -4.46
N TRP A 689 -6.20 9.86 -3.32
CA TRP A 689 -5.37 8.71 -3.00
C TRP A 689 -6.02 7.85 -1.94
N VAL A 690 -5.92 6.54 -2.12
CA VAL A 690 -6.57 5.55 -1.27
C VAL A 690 -5.58 4.47 -0.88
N GLY A 691 -5.46 4.21 0.42
CA GLY A 691 -4.67 3.13 0.98
C GLY A 691 -5.54 2.02 1.56
N THR A 692 -5.31 0.77 1.13
CA THR A 692 -6.07 -0.38 1.63
C THR A 692 -5.46 -0.99 2.90
N GLY A 693 -6.27 -1.75 3.63
CA GLY A 693 -5.86 -2.69 4.67
C GLY A 693 -6.23 -4.11 4.26
N ASN A 694 -5.23 -4.98 4.15
CA ASN A 694 -5.32 -6.35 3.71
C ASN A 694 -5.47 -7.32 4.90
N GLY A 695 -6.41 -8.26 4.81
CA GLY A 695 -6.45 -9.45 5.65
C GLY A 695 -7.70 -10.30 5.43
N GLN A 696 -7.61 -11.61 5.58
CA GLN A 696 -8.78 -12.49 5.59
C GLN A 696 -8.52 -13.65 6.55
N VAL A 697 -9.54 -14.12 7.25
CA VAL A 697 -9.41 -15.24 8.19
C VAL A 697 -10.38 -16.35 7.79
N TYR A 698 -9.84 -17.47 7.31
CA TYR A 698 -10.62 -18.68 7.04
C TYR A 698 -10.68 -19.59 8.28
N LEU A 699 -11.87 -19.75 8.87
CA LEU A 699 -12.10 -20.69 9.98
C LEU A 699 -12.76 -21.99 9.47
N PRO A 700 -12.04 -23.13 9.47
CA PRO A 700 -12.48 -24.38 8.82
C PRO A 700 -13.57 -25.17 9.56
N PHE A 701 -14.13 -24.64 10.67
CA PHE A 701 -15.08 -25.38 11.53
C PHE A 701 -16.50 -24.80 11.57
N ILE A 702 -16.78 -23.74 10.78
CA ILE A 702 -18.06 -23.01 10.82
C ILE A 702 -18.90 -23.26 9.56
N TYR A 703 -18.28 -23.65 8.44
CA TYR A 703 -18.98 -23.92 7.18
C TYR A 703 -19.22 -25.42 6.98
N ASP A 704 -20.49 -25.82 6.98
CA ASP A 704 -20.95 -27.17 6.64
C ASP A 704 -21.16 -27.23 5.11
N GLY A 705 -20.05 -27.22 4.35
CA GLY A 705 -20.09 -27.14 2.89
C GLY A 705 -18.75 -27.48 2.23
N GLU A 706 -18.69 -28.69 1.69
CA GLU A 706 -17.72 -29.30 0.75
C GLU A 706 -16.28 -28.73 0.64
N ASN A 707 -15.34 -29.51 1.21
CA ASN A 707 -14.12 -30.04 0.56
C ASN A 707 -13.18 -29.06 -0.19
N ASP A 708 -12.69 -27.98 0.45
CA ASP A 708 -11.26 -27.59 0.35
C ASP A 708 -10.85 -26.59 1.44
N HIS A 709 -10.93 -27.01 2.71
CA HIS A 709 -10.55 -26.14 3.82
C HIS A 709 -9.02 -26.11 3.98
N ARG A 710 -8.35 -25.26 3.20
CA ARG A 710 -6.98 -24.84 3.50
C ARG A 710 -6.97 -24.26 4.93
N PHE A 711 -6.07 -24.78 5.77
CA PHE A 711 -5.76 -24.17 7.07
C PHE A 711 -5.40 -22.71 6.83
N ILE A 712 -6.21 -21.77 7.35
CA ILE A 712 -5.93 -20.34 7.45
C ILE A 712 -5.00 -19.85 6.32
N ASP A 713 -5.56 -19.47 5.17
CA ASP A 713 -4.74 -18.78 4.18
C ASP A 713 -4.30 -17.45 4.80
N THR A 714 -3.01 -17.36 5.13
CA THR A 714 -2.37 -16.17 5.71
C THR A 714 -1.46 -15.50 4.70
N GLU A 715 -1.53 -15.91 3.42
CA GLU A 715 -0.83 -15.26 2.34
C GLU A 715 -1.50 -13.91 2.04
N THR A 716 -1.28 -12.96 2.94
CA THR A 716 -1.36 -11.54 2.62
C THR A 716 -0.36 -11.27 1.50
N HIS A 717 -0.81 -10.56 0.49
CA HIS A 717 0.07 -10.11 -0.58
C HIS A 717 0.67 -8.73 -0.27
N GLY A 718 0.35 -8.15 0.89
CA GLY A 718 0.61 -6.76 1.22
C GLY A 718 -0.55 -5.85 0.79
N PHE A 719 -0.50 -4.60 1.23
CA PHE A 719 -1.53 -3.62 0.92
C PHE A 719 -1.45 -3.04 -0.48
N GLU A 720 -2.51 -2.36 -0.89
CA GLU A 720 -2.59 -1.65 -2.15
C GLU A 720 -2.73 -0.14 -1.95
N ILE A 721 -2.26 0.64 -2.93
CA ILE A 721 -2.54 2.06 -3.05
C ILE A 721 -3.10 2.34 -4.42
N TRP A 722 -4.19 3.10 -4.43
CA TRP A 722 -4.90 3.52 -5.61
C TRP A 722 -4.94 5.04 -5.68
N SER A 723 -5.00 5.56 -6.90
CA SER A 723 -5.22 6.98 -7.17
C SER A 723 -6.43 7.14 -8.08
N PHE A 724 -7.16 8.25 -7.93
CA PHE A 724 -8.34 8.58 -8.70
C PHE A 724 -8.28 10.04 -9.13
N ASN A 725 -8.41 10.28 -10.44
CA ASN A 725 -8.30 11.62 -11.03
C ASN A 725 -9.66 12.30 -11.27
N GLY A 726 -10.76 11.69 -10.83
CA GLY A 726 -12.13 12.14 -11.09
C GLY A 726 -12.86 11.32 -12.16
N GLU A 727 -12.13 10.55 -12.96
CA GLU A 727 -12.69 9.73 -14.04
C GLU A 727 -12.30 8.25 -13.89
N GLU A 728 -11.03 7.95 -13.60
CA GLU A 728 -10.49 6.60 -13.61
C GLU A 728 -9.64 6.29 -12.37
N TRP A 729 -9.76 5.06 -11.89
CA TRP A 729 -8.89 4.49 -10.84
C TRP A 729 -7.61 3.93 -11.45
N SER A 730 -6.47 4.37 -10.93
CA SER A 730 -5.15 3.90 -11.33
C SER A 730 -4.45 3.20 -10.16
N PRO A 731 -3.99 1.94 -10.33
CA PRO A 731 -3.20 1.26 -9.32
C PRO A 731 -1.83 1.92 -9.20
N VAL A 732 -1.41 2.25 -7.97
CA VAL A 732 -0.09 2.85 -7.69
C VAL A 732 0.78 1.85 -6.96
N ILE A 733 0.24 1.14 -5.99
CA ILE A 733 0.90 0.01 -5.34
C ILE A 733 -0.04 -1.16 -5.50
N LYS A 734 0.28 -2.04 -6.44
CA LYS A 734 -0.49 -3.24 -6.71
C LYS A 734 0.41 -4.27 -7.38
N ASN A 735 0.26 -5.56 -7.15
CA ASN A 735 1.01 -6.56 -7.92
C ASN A 735 0.57 -6.52 -9.38
N ASP A 736 1.51 -6.76 -10.29
CA ASP A 736 1.27 -6.90 -11.73
C ASP A 736 0.79 -5.70 -12.53
N ILE A 737 0.20 -4.67 -11.91
CA ILE A 737 -0.38 -3.53 -12.63
C ILE A 737 -0.11 -2.13 -12.04
N GLY A 738 0.43 -2.02 -10.82
CA GLY A 738 0.76 -0.75 -10.16
C GLY A 738 2.09 -0.10 -10.61
N LEU A 739 2.72 0.70 -9.76
CA LEU A 739 4.06 1.27 -9.95
C LEU A 739 5.09 0.58 -9.05
N LYS A 740 4.61 -0.04 -7.97
CA LYS A 740 5.35 -0.88 -7.03
C LYS A 740 4.55 -2.14 -6.66
N PRO A 741 5.22 -3.24 -6.24
CA PRO A 741 4.55 -4.40 -5.69
C PRO A 741 3.75 -4.05 -4.43
N ASN A 742 2.73 -4.84 -4.15
CA ASN A 742 1.92 -4.74 -2.93
C ASN A 742 2.79 -4.59 -1.68
N GLY A 743 2.29 -3.83 -0.69
CA GLY A 743 3.00 -3.59 0.56
C GLY A 743 4.36 -2.89 0.37
N LEU A 744 4.52 -2.13 -0.72
CA LEU A 744 5.78 -1.48 -1.10
C LEU A 744 6.95 -2.46 -1.36
N GLY A 745 6.64 -3.70 -1.72
CA GLY A 745 7.63 -4.77 -1.91
C GLY A 745 7.76 -5.72 -0.73
N ASP A 746 7.06 -5.45 0.38
CA ASP A 746 6.99 -6.33 1.55
C ASP A 746 5.55 -6.78 1.81
N ALA A 747 5.27 -8.06 1.58
CA ALA A 747 3.95 -8.64 1.79
C ALA A 747 3.46 -8.59 3.26
N SER A 748 4.37 -8.40 4.22
CA SER A 748 4.04 -8.24 5.64
C SER A 748 3.47 -6.86 5.99
N ASN A 749 3.64 -5.86 5.10
CA ASN A 749 2.94 -4.59 5.16
C ASN A 749 1.46 -4.81 4.80
N LEU A 750 0.64 -5.00 5.83
CA LEU A 750 -0.79 -5.29 5.68
C LEU A 750 -1.63 -4.06 5.38
N GLY A 751 -1.13 -2.83 5.55
CA GLY A 751 -1.93 -1.68 5.10
C GLY A 751 -1.25 -0.32 5.15
N ALA A 752 -1.73 0.53 4.26
CA ALA A 752 -1.43 1.96 4.22
C ALA A 752 -2.29 2.64 5.29
N ARG A 753 -1.76 2.65 6.52
CA ARG A 753 -2.51 2.91 7.75
C ARG A 753 -2.83 4.38 7.96
N SER A 754 -1.95 5.25 7.51
CA SER A 754 -2.04 6.71 7.56
C SER A 754 -1.42 7.29 6.28
N MET A 755 -1.98 8.41 5.81
CA MET A 755 -1.59 9.03 4.56
C MET A 755 -1.86 10.54 4.64
N ILE A 756 -0.93 11.35 4.14
CA ILE A 756 -1.06 12.81 4.11
C ILE A 756 -0.22 13.41 2.96
N GLU A 757 -0.71 14.49 2.36
CA GLU A 757 0.11 15.31 1.45
C GLU A 757 1.15 16.10 2.27
N TYR A 758 2.44 15.83 2.05
CA TYR A 758 3.51 16.55 2.74
C TYR A 758 4.77 16.74 1.86
N PRO A 759 5.29 17.98 1.73
CA PRO A 759 4.77 19.23 2.30
C PRO A 759 3.37 19.57 1.81
N LYS A 760 2.62 20.37 2.59
CA LYS A 760 1.28 20.80 2.19
C LYS A 760 1.34 21.46 0.80
N ASN A 761 0.42 21.12 -0.10
CA ASN A 761 0.35 21.64 -1.46
C ASN A 761 1.58 21.33 -2.34
N SER A 762 2.22 20.18 -2.14
CA SER A 762 3.38 19.75 -2.95
C SER A 762 3.05 18.74 -4.05
N GLY A 763 1.93 18.00 -3.94
CA GLY A 763 1.67 16.80 -4.73
C GLY A 763 2.42 15.55 -4.24
N ASN A 764 3.29 15.69 -3.23
CA ASN A 764 3.97 14.57 -2.59
C ASN A 764 3.07 13.90 -1.56
N ILE A 765 3.31 12.63 -1.30
CA ILE A 765 2.50 11.86 -0.33
C ILE A 765 3.42 11.12 0.62
N VAL A 766 3.10 11.24 1.90
CA VAL A 766 3.68 10.38 2.93
C VAL A 766 2.68 9.30 3.30
N ILE A 767 3.13 8.05 3.29
CA ILE A 767 2.36 6.87 3.69
C ILE A 767 3.05 6.22 4.89
N GLY A 768 2.29 6.03 5.94
CA GLY A 768 2.68 5.19 7.05
C GLY A 768 2.06 3.81 6.94
N THR A 769 2.85 2.76 7.20
CA THR A 769 2.39 1.38 7.06
C THR A 769 1.91 0.79 8.38
N PHE A 770 1.37 -0.43 8.30
CA PHE A 770 1.08 -1.28 9.44
C PHE A 770 1.46 -2.72 9.08
N LYS A 771 2.24 -3.33 9.97
CA LYS A 771 2.69 -4.73 9.90
C LYS A 771 2.11 -5.46 11.10
N LEU A 772 1.31 -6.50 10.89
CA LEU A 772 0.95 -7.40 11.99
C LEU A 772 2.09 -8.40 12.16
N PHE A 773 2.49 -8.69 13.40
CA PHE A 773 3.65 -9.54 13.73
C PHE A 773 3.88 -10.68 12.74
N ASN A 774 5.09 -10.73 12.19
CA ASN A 774 5.50 -11.70 11.19
C ASN A 774 5.11 -13.14 11.65
N PRO A 775 4.08 -13.75 11.03
CA PRO A 775 3.51 -15.00 11.52
C PRO A 775 4.36 -16.22 11.11
N LEU A 776 5.34 -16.02 10.21
CA LEU A 776 6.18 -17.11 9.70
C LEU A 776 7.24 -17.56 10.74
N PRO A 777 7.31 -18.87 11.05
CA PRO A 777 8.33 -19.40 11.96
C PRO A 777 9.75 -19.17 11.42
N GLY A 778 10.55 -18.36 12.11
CA GLY A 778 11.97 -18.18 11.84
C GLY A 778 12.36 -16.84 11.23
N GLU A 779 11.40 -15.98 10.89
CA GLU A 779 11.68 -14.63 10.38
C GLU A 779 11.81 -13.59 11.50
N SER A 780 12.61 -12.54 11.26
CA SER A 780 12.76 -11.41 12.18
C SER A 780 11.45 -10.63 12.29
N MET A 781 11.16 -10.11 13.49
CA MET A 781 10.06 -9.16 13.64
C MET A 781 10.42 -7.86 12.92
N GLU A 782 9.48 -7.34 12.13
CA GLU A 782 9.60 -6.06 11.46
C GLU A 782 8.53 -5.10 11.98
N GLY A 783 8.92 -3.84 12.16
CA GLY A 783 8.00 -2.78 12.55
C GLY A 783 7.49 -2.03 11.34
N CYS A 784 6.50 -1.16 11.55
CA CYS A 784 5.96 -0.29 10.50
C CYS A 784 7.01 0.61 9.86
N GLU A 785 6.68 1.11 8.70
CA GLU A 785 7.54 1.95 7.86
C GLU A 785 6.84 3.27 7.56
N LEU A 786 7.63 4.24 7.13
CA LEU A 786 7.21 5.53 6.60
C LEU A 786 7.83 5.72 5.23
N TRP A 787 7.02 6.07 4.25
CA TRP A 787 7.43 6.23 2.86
C TRP A 787 6.96 7.55 2.31
N LEU A 788 7.80 8.19 1.50
CA LEU A 788 7.53 9.43 0.80
C LEU A 788 7.52 9.16 -0.71
N ARG A 789 6.40 9.40 -1.37
CA ARG A 789 6.37 9.61 -2.82
C ARG A 789 6.59 11.08 -3.09
N TYR A 790 7.62 11.40 -3.86
CA TYR A 790 7.96 12.77 -4.22
C TYR A 790 7.94 12.96 -5.74
N ILE A 791 7.56 14.14 -6.19
CA ILE A 791 7.65 14.52 -7.60
C ILE A 791 9.11 14.87 -7.89
N LEU A 792 9.64 14.39 -9.02
CA LEU A 792 11.03 14.56 -9.44
C LEU A 792 11.26 15.84 -10.25
#